data_AF-A0A2W4M9Z0-F1
#
_entry.id   AF-A0A2W4M9Z0-F1
#
_cell.length_a   1.000
_cell.length_b   1.000
_cell.length_c   1.000
_cell.angle_alpha   90.00
_cell.angle_beta   90.00
_cell.angle_gamma   90.00
#
_symmetry.space_group_name_H-M   'P 1'
#
loop_
_entity.id
_entity.type
_entity.pdbx_description
1 polymer ?
#
loop_
_entity_poly.entity_id
_entity_poly.type
_entity_poly.pdbx_seq_one_letter_code
_entity_poly.pdbx_strand_id
1 'polypeptide(L)'
;MLLGGIRRLSGLASRCTQLVLRFVQRMDVYAGGFALAVGLYAGMAWLGGMPRLVDVLPGAPLQLGGALGLMLAGAALLWRRARLPAPSAVRQGLGLVLMLYGLSIQAQTVFDFHSPFDFQALHLGSGSVKMGDGLMSGRMPFALGLGFTLVGMALLLLERHAHRRFLTLVELVAIAPGVVGALALMDHLTAYDDAYVHVYTRDAPMGILAGLTLVAIAAGLWAAAADRRAQALKHDEAEDQRIVRAAAFVMIPVIVLAGFGGFNASRNLVERTMRESLTATLHQNAQFIQSLFDEHLVRVARIVVRPEVVELVDGAARAKAGAAHRAALEREVRALLDMGFTAVRFESAAGAVLAEDGVPALPTGFKTEVHRSPPAQLFWANGFRLRTRAPIMRGERTLGVLQVEQSLPALTALAMGLDATDESSEILIAYRQGDALYNFPSRFSHTPRVEPASAQRLAVYHATTGRTGLLKTRDYRDKEVVAAFTAIGDTDLGLVVKIDVEELYAPIARQFRLWLILLAAGVAAALFILYMLVRPLAQRLMRSEEKARWSSELARAQAEALQHSEARVRAILDSTAEAVLTLGHDRNVLSINPAVERIFGYRAERLIGMPLGALVHTDGDPFSDGVGKPLVGRAFRADGKAIEVEMIIDRVNAGDQAAWVVVARDISERREQERMLRETHARLERGLASLAQRNEEMATLVRMSRVLQRCANETEVYKAVKQFGTLLFRGEAGSLYLQTEHGLQEKAAWHGGVPLGEKEHTCADRVVRPVAEGGCNVRDGLVCRLLSDPYDRRYVTLCIPVTAHERVLGVLLVRSESSPDHEIVEARRHLAIVVAEHIGLAIDDLQLREKLRNESLRDPLTGLYNRRYLEEAYTQAGATAQRQRGSLVVMLIDMDHFKQLNATLGHKAGETGLRAVGAVWQGWWGKGNTPSGSGEGE
;
A
#
# COMPACT_ATOMS: atom_id res chain seq x y z
N MET A 1 48.66 27.03 -1.97
CA MET A 1 47.39 27.26 -2.72
C MET A 1 46.15 26.70 -2.02
N LEU A 2 46.15 25.47 -1.49
CA LEU A 2 44.99 24.85 -0.80
C LEU A 2 44.49 25.63 0.44
N LEU A 3 45.39 26.16 1.28
CA LEU A 3 45.03 27.02 2.43
C LEU A 3 44.36 28.36 2.04
N GLY A 4 44.67 28.89 0.85
CA GLY A 4 44.05 30.09 0.30
C GLY A 4 42.64 29.85 -0.23
N GLY A 5 42.39 28.66 -0.79
CA GLY A 5 41.06 28.22 -1.20
C GLY A 5 40.11 28.00 -0.02
N ILE A 6 40.60 27.39 1.07
CA ILE A 6 39.82 27.16 2.30
C ILE A 6 39.44 28.49 2.98
N ARG A 7 40.34 29.49 3.02
CA ARG A 7 40.02 30.83 3.55
C ARG A 7 39.02 31.60 2.67
N ARG A 8 39.05 31.43 1.34
CA ARG A 8 38.06 32.02 0.45
C ARG A 8 36.69 31.36 0.61
N LEU A 9 36.65 30.04 0.76
CA LEU A 9 35.42 29.27 1.01
C LEU A 9 34.80 29.59 2.37
N SER A 10 35.59 29.73 3.44
CA SER A 10 35.08 30.15 4.76
C SER A 10 34.59 31.60 4.76
N GLY A 11 35.27 32.50 4.03
CA GLY A 11 34.82 33.88 3.82
C GLY A 11 33.51 33.97 3.02
N LEU A 12 33.34 33.13 1.99
CA LEU A 12 32.10 32.99 1.23
C LEU A 12 30.97 32.41 2.08
N ALA A 13 31.23 31.35 2.86
CA ALA A 13 30.26 30.75 3.76
C ALA A 13 29.80 31.73 4.85
N SER A 14 30.72 32.51 5.43
CA SER A 14 30.41 33.56 6.40
C SER A 14 29.57 34.69 5.79
N ARG A 15 29.93 35.15 4.57
CA ARG A 15 29.12 36.15 3.84
C ARG A 15 27.74 35.63 3.48
N CYS A 16 27.62 34.39 3.00
CA CYS A 16 26.33 33.75 2.74
C CYS A 16 25.50 33.64 4.02
N THR A 17 26.10 33.23 5.13
CA THR A 17 25.42 33.12 6.43
C THR A 17 24.93 34.49 6.91
N GLN A 18 25.75 35.55 6.81
CA GLN A 18 25.33 36.92 7.13
C GLN A 18 24.24 37.44 6.19
N LEU A 19 24.28 37.07 4.91
CA LEU A 19 23.27 37.48 3.94
C LEU A 19 21.93 36.78 4.21
N VAL A 20 21.95 35.48 4.53
CA VAL A 20 20.77 34.71 4.97
C VAL A 20 20.22 35.26 6.29
N LEU A 21 21.08 35.58 7.26
CA LEU A 21 20.65 36.19 8.53
C LEU A 21 20.01 37.57 8.31
N ARG A 22 20.59 38.43 7.47
CA ARG A 22 19.98 39.73 7.11
C ARG A 22 18.66 39.54 6.35
N PHE A 23 18.56 38.52 5.51
CA PHE A 23 17.35 38.18 4.78
C PHE A 23 16.23 37.71 5.73
N VAL A 24 16.52 36.77 6.63
CA VAL A 24 15.60 36.29 7.67
C VAL A 24 15.20 37.42 8.62
N GLN A 25 16.14 38.29 8.99
CA GLN A 25 15.83 39.48 9.79
C GLN A 25 14.85 40.42 9.07
N ARG A 26 14.80 40.45 7.74
CA ARG A 26 13.87 41.29 6.95
C ARG A 26 12.65 40.55 6.40
N MET A 27 12.45 39.30 6.80
CA MET A 27 11.36 38.47 6.30
C MET A 27 9.98 39.04 6.60
N ASP A 28 9.80 39.72 7.74
CA ASP A 28 8.57 40.44 8.09
C ASP A 28 8.20 41.53 7.06
N VAL A 29 9.20 42.27 6.56
CA VAL A 29 9.01 43.33 5.55
C VAL A 29 8.71 42.72 4.18
N TYR A 30 9.46 41.69 3.77
CA TYR A 30 9.24 41.03 2.48
C TYR A 30 7.88 40.32 2.43
N ALA A 31 7.52 39.59 3.49
CA ALA A 31 6.21 38.95 3.62
C ALA A 31 5.07 39.97 3.64
N GLY A 32 5.22 41.04 4.41
CA GLY A 32 4.20 42.11 4.49
C GLY A 32 4.02 42.84 3.17
N GLY A 33 5.12 43.14 2.46
CA GLY A 33 5.10 43.75 1.14
C GLY A 33 4.47 42.85 0.08
N PHE A 34 4.81 41.55 0.09
CA PHE A 34 4.21 40.56 -0.81
C PHE A 34 2.71 40.43 -0.59
N ALA A 35 2.26 40.29 0.66
CA ALA A 35 0.83 40.19 0.98
C ALA A 35 0.04 41.45 0.60
N LEU A 36 0.60 42.63 0.83
CA LEU A 36 0.00 43.89 0.44
C LEU A 36 -0.10 44.03 -1.08
N ALA A 37 0.94 43.64 -1.83
CA ALA A 37 0.95 43.69 -3.29
C ALA A 37 -0.08 42.73 -3.91
N VAL A 38 -0.16 41.49 -3.40
CA VAL A 38 -1.16 40.51 -3.83
C VAL A 38 -2.58 41.00 -3.53
N GLY A 39 -2.82 41.53 -2.33
CA GLY A 39 -4.11 42.09 -1.95
C GLY A 39 -4.52 43.30 -2.79
N LEU A 40 -3.60 44.23 -3.05
CA LEU A 40 -3.84 45.39 -3.92
C LEU A 40 -4.13 44.96 -5.37
N TYR A 41 -3.37 44.02 -5.89
CA TYR A 41 -3.57 43.48 -7.24
C TYR A 41 -4.97 42.87 -7.39
N ALA A 42 -5.37 41.98 -6.48
CA ALA A 42 -6.70 41.36 -6.50
C ALA A 42 -7.82 42.39 -6.26
N GLY A 43 -7.63 43.33 -5.34
CA GLY A 43 -8.59 44.41 -5.08
C GLY A 43 -8.81 45.31 -6.30
N MET A 44 -7.74 45.69 -7.00
CA MET A 44 -7.83 46.48 -8.24
C MET A 44 -8.49 45.69 -9.38
N ALA A 45 -8.22 44.39 -9.49
CA ALA A 45 -8.88 43.53 -10.48
C ALA A 45 -10.40 43.44 -10.26
N TRP A 46 -10.85 43.38 -9.00
CA TRP A 46 -12.27 43.43 -8.64
C TRP A 46 -12.89 44.81 -8.88
N LEU A 47 -12.22 45.90 -8.48
CA LEU A 47 -12.69 47.28 -8.69
C LEU A 47 -12.75 47.66 -10.18
N GLY A 48 -11.86 47.12 -11.00
CA GLY A 48 -11.82 47.33 -12.45
C GLY A 48 -12.78 46.45 -13.25
N GLY A 49 -13.56 45.57 -12.59
CA GLY A 49 -14.48 44.66 -13.28
C GLY A 49 -13.79 43.58 -14.13
N MET A 50 -12.53 43.25 -13.85
CA MET A 50 -11.73 42.28 -14.62
C MET A 50 -11.31 41.07 -13.75
N PRO A 51 -12.24 40.25 -13.23
CA PRO A 51 -11.92 39.14 -12.35
C PRO A 51 -11.01 38.08 -12.99
N ARG A 52 -10.98 37.97 -14.32
CA ARG A 52 -10.06 37.10 -15.07
C ARG A 52 -8.57 37.40 -14.86
N LEU A 53 -8.21 38.60 -14.41
CA LEU A 53 -6.82 38.93 -14.02
C LEU A 53 -6.40 38.19 -12.75
N VAL A 54 -7.34 37.78 -11.90
CA VAL A 54 -7.03 37.00 -10.69
C VAL A 54 -6.91 35.50 -10.99
N ASP A 55 -7.41 35.05 -12.15
CA ASP A 55 -7.37 33.65 -12.64
C ASP A 55 -6.05 33.29 -13.37
N VAL A 56 -5.00 34.12 -13.28
CA VAL A 56 -3.71 33.93 -14.00
C VAL A 56 -2.95 32.67 -13.54
N LEU A 57 -3.26 32.13 -12.36
CA LEU A 57 -2.78 30.84 -11.87
C LEU A 57 -3.96 29.83 -11.84
N PRO A 58 -3.75 28.55 -12.17
CA PRO A 58 -4.78 27.52 -12.03
C PRO A 58 -5.30 27.52 -10.57
N GLY A 59 -6.63 27.54 -10.37
CA GLY A 59 -7.24 27.60 -9.03
C GLY A 59 -8.47 28.49 -8.94
N ALA A 60 -9.04 28.60 -7.73
CA ALA A 60 -10.16 29.50 -7.46
C ALA A 60 -9.68 30.96 -7.33
N PRO A 61 -10.37 31.94 -7.93
CA PRO A 61 -9.99 33.35 -7.83
C PRO A 61 -10.01 33.85 -6.39
N LEU A 62 -9.01 34.67 -6.03
CA LEU A 62 -9.00 35.38 -4.75
C LEU A 62 -10.17 36.39 -4.72
N GLN A 63 -11.10 36.19 -3.80
CA GLN A 63 -12.26 37.06 -3.63
C GLN A 63 -11.88 38.39 -2.98
N LEU A 64 -12.73 39.41 -3.17
CA LEU A 64 -12.50 40.76 -2.64
C LEU A 64 -12.29 40.76 -1.11
N GLY A 65 -13.10 39.99 -0.37
CA GLY A 65 -12.93 39.84 1.08
C GLY A 65 -11.57 39.22 1.46
N GLY A 66 -11.08 38.27 0.67
CA GLY A 66 -9.74 37.69 0.85
C GLY A 66 -8.63 38.71 0.55
N ALA A 67 -8.79 39.52 -0.49
CA ALA A 67 -7.86 40.58 -0.84
C ALA A 67 -7.71 41.62 0.28
N LEU A 68 -8.82 42.07 0.87
CA LEU A 68 -8.82 43.00 2.01
C LEU A 68 -8.12 42.41 3.23
N GLY A 69 -8.37 41.15 3.56
CA GLY A 69 -7.69 40.47 4.66
C GLY A 69 -6.17 40.38 4.45
N LEU A 70 -5.71 40.09 3.22
CA LEU A 70 -4.28 40.08 2.89
C LEU A 70 -3.66 41.49 2.97
N MET A 71 -4.37 42.53 2.56
CA MET A 71 -3.92 43.92 2.69
C MET A 71 -3.76 44.31 4.17
N LEU A 72 -4.73 43.99 5.02
CA LEU A 72 -4.68 44.25 6.46
C LEU A 72 -3.53 43.48 7.12
N ALA A 73 -3.35 42.20 6.79
CA ALA A 73 -2.25 41.38 7.31
C ALA A 73 -0.87 41.91 6.86
N GLY A 74 -0.75 42.28 5.59
CA GLY A 74 0.48 42.87 5.03
C GLY A 74 0.82 44.21 5.66
N ALA A 75 -0.17 45.09 5.82
CA ALA A 75 -0.02 46.38 6.50
C ALA A 75 0.42 46.21 7.96
N ALA A 76 -0.19 45.27 8.69
CA ALA A 76 0.15 45.00 10.09
C ALA A 76 1.61 44.52 10.27
N LEU A 77 2.12 43.71 9.34
CA LEU A 77 3.53 43.27 9.34
C LEU A 77 4.49 44.41 9.01
N LEU A 78 4.20 45.23 7.99
CA LEU A 78 5.03 46.37 7.59
C LEU A 78 5.10 47.45 8.67
N TRP A 79 4.01 47.67 9.41
CA TRP A 79 3.94 48.70 10.46
C TRP A 79 4.91 48.46 11.62
N ARG A 80 5.40 47.22 11.80
CA ARG A 80 6.35 46.85 12.87
C ARG A 80 7.66 47.63 12.82
N ARG A 81 8.11 48.01 11.62
CA ARG A 81 9.41 48.67 11.39
C ARG A 81 9.31 50.14 11.01
N ALA A 82 8.10 50.66 10.89
CA ALA A 82 7.88 52.07 10.65
C ALA A 82 8.31 52.87 11.90
N ARG A 83 9.15 53.90 11.71
CA ARG A 83 9.53 54.86 12.75
C ARG A 83 8.39 55.87 12.98
N LEU A 84 7.20 55.38 13.37
CA LEU A 84 6.02 56.19 13.65
C LEU A 84 5.68 56.15 15.15
N PRO A 85 5.07 57.21 15.71
CA PRO A 85 4.56 57.20 17.08
C PRO A 85 3.39 56.20 17.23
N ALA A 86 3.35 55.46 18.34
CA ALA A 86 2.36 54.41 18.67
C ALA A 86 2.31 53.14 17.76
N PRO A 87 3.44 52.49 17.44
CA PRO A 87 3.48 51.33 16.53
C PRO A 87 2.88 50.03 17.10
N SER A 88 2.63 49.97 18.41
CA SER A 88 2.07 48.82 19.11
C SER A 88 0.54 48.82 19.15
N ALA A 89 -0.06 49.93 19.59
CA ALA A 89 -1.52 50.08 19.69
C ALA A 89 -2.21 49.90 18.32
N VAL A 90 -1.65 50.47 17.25
CA VAL A 90 -2.18 50.32 15.89
C VAL A 90 -2.12 48.87 15.41
N ARG A 91 -1.04 48.14 15.75
CA ARG A 91 -0.87 46.73 15.36
C ARG A 91 -1.81 45.81 16.13
N GLN A 92 -2.02 46.05 17.42
CA GLN A 92 -3.02 45.32 18.21
C GLN A 92 -4.43 45.59 17.69
N GLY A 93 -4.72 46.84 17.30
CA GLY A 93 -5.98 47.19 16.63
C GLY A 93 -6.17 46.40 15.34
N LEU A 94 -5.18 46.40 14.45
CA LEU A 94 -5.22 45.62 13.20
C LEU A 94 -5.31 44.10 13.45
N GLY A 95 -4.60 43.58 14.43
CA GLY A 95 -4.65 42.17 14.83
C GLY A 95 -6.03 41.76 15.36
N LEU A 96 -6.66 42.61 16.19
CA LEU A 96 -8.02 42.41 16.67
C LEU A 96 -9.03 42.45 15.52
N VAL A 97 -8.90 43.41 14.60
CA VAL A 97 -9.75 43.51 13.41
C VAL A 97 -9.63 42.25 12.55
N LEU A 98 -8.42 41.78 12.25
CA LEU A 98 -8.19 40.56 11.49
C LEU A 98 -8.75 39.30 12.17
N MET A 99 -8.61 39.22 13.49
CA MET A 99 -9.13 38.10 14.28
C MET A 99 -10.66 38.06 14.25
N LEU A 100 -11.31 39.19 14.49
CA LEU A 100 -12.77 39.31 14.43
C LEU A 100 -13.28 39.09 13.00
N TYR A 101 -12.56 39.59 12.00
CA TYR A 101 -12.87 39.38 10.59
C TYR A 101 -12.86 37.88 10.24
N GLY A 102 -11.79 37.16 10.56
CA GLY A 102 -11.69 35.73 10.33
C GLY A 102 -12.72 34.89 11.11
N LEU A 103 -13.01 35.25 12.37
CA LEU A 103 -14.07 34.61 13.17
C LEU A 103 -15.45 34.84 12.59
N SER A 104 -15.71 36.05 12.06
CA SER A 104 -17.00 36.35 11.43
C SER A 104 -17.25 35.44 10.22
N ILE A 105 -16.23 35.18 9.40
CA ILE A 105 -16.32 34.29 8.23
C ILE A 105 -16.57 32.84 8.69
N GLN A 106 -15.85 32.36 9.70
CA GLN A 106 -16.08 31.01 10.25
C GLN A 106 -17.49 30.86 10.81
N ALA A 107 -18.00 31.90 11.50
CA ALA A 107 -19.36 31.91 12.02
C ALA A 107 -20.41 31.87 10.90
N GLN A 108 -20.18 32.54 9.76
CA GLN A 108 -21.06 32.43 8.60
C GLN A 108 -21.12 31.00 8.07
N THR A 109 -19.97 30.32 7.90
CA THR A 109 -19.92 28.95 7.37
C THR A 109 -20.64 27.98 8.30
N VAL A 110 -20.48 28.15 9.62
CA VAL A 110 -21.05 27.22 10.63
C VAL A 110 -22.53 27.50 10.92
N PHE A 111 -22.94 28.77 10.98
CA PHE A 111 -24.30 29.18 11.37
C PHE A 111 -25.18 29.65 10.21
N ASP A 112 -24.68 29.61 8.98
CA ASP A 112 -25.36 29.99 7.72
C ASP A 112 -25.98 31.42 7.72
N PHE A 113 -25.37 32.35 8.47
CA PHE A 113 -25.78 33.75 8.53
C PHE A 113 -25.00 34.62 7.51
N HIS A 114 -25.63 35.69 6.99
CA HIS A 114 -25.01 36.61 6.02
C HIS A 114 -24.30 37.77 6.72
N SER A 115 -22.99 37.91 6.52
CA SER A 115 -22.29 39.10 7.03
C SER A 115 -22.11 40.18 5.94
N PRO A 116 -22.01 41.46 6.34
CA PRO A 116 -21.81 42.57 5.40
C PRO A 116 -20.46 42.54 4.68
N PHE A 117 -19.55 41.64 5.07
CA PHE A 117 -18.19 41.55 4.53
C PHE A 117 -18.02 40.62 3.32
N ASP A 118 -19.10 39.99 2.83
CA ASP A 118 -19.05 39.07 1.68
C ASP A 118 -19.16 39.79 0.33
N PHE A 119 -19.42 41.11 0.35
CA PHE A 119 -19.52 41.98 -0.83
C PHE A 119 -20.35 41.38 -1.99
N GLN A 120 -21.41 40.63 -1.66
CA GLN A 120 -22.17 39.82 -2.61
C GLN A 120 -22.73 40.63 -3.80
N ALA A 121 -23.07 41.91 -3.58
CA ALA A 121 -23.54 42.83 -4.62
C ALA A 121 -22.48 43.12 -5.71
N LEU A 122 -21.19 43.15 -5.36
CA LEU A 122 -20.09 43.34 -6.30
C LEU A 122 -19.81 42.07 -7.13
N HIS A 123 -20.12 40.89 -6.58
CA HIS A 123 -19.99 39.61 -7.28
C HIS A 123 -21.09 39.38 -8.33
N LEU A 124 -22.28 39.95 -8.15
CA LEU A 124 -23.40 39.84 -9.08
C LEU A 124 -23.23 40.73 -10.34
N GLY A 125 -22.50 41.83 -10.25
CA GLY A 125 -22.31 42.80 -11.35
C GLY A 125 -21.23 42.45 -12.38
N SER A 126 -20.34 41.50 -12.09
CA SER A 126 -19.14 41.22 -12.90
C SER A 126 -19.26 40.05 -13.89
N GLY A 127 -20.42 39.39 -13.98
CA GLY A 127 -20.67 38.30 -14.93
C GLY A 127 -19.76 37.06 -14.78
N SER A 128 -19.06 36.91 -13.65
CA SER A 128 -18.04 35.88 -13.47
C SER A 128 -18.58 34.61 -12.78
N VAL A 129 -18.61 33.53 -13.56
CA VAL A 129 -18.56 32.10 -13.18
C VAL A 129 -19.77 31.55 -12.42
N LYS A 130 -20.71 30.97 -13.17
CA LYS A 130 -21.57 29.87 -12.67
C LYS A 130 -20.69 28.66 -12.37
N MET A 131 -20.19 28.52 -11.14
CA MET A 131 -19.88 27.17 -10.63
C MET A 131 -21.20 26.49 -10.29
N GLY A 132 -21.31 25.20 -10.62
CA GLY A 132 -22.56 24.44 -10.74
C GLY A 132 -23.55 24.58 -9.58
N ASP A 133 -24.81 24.32 -9.90
CA ASP A 133 -26.02 24.50 -9.10
C ASP A 133 -25.88 24.14 -7.60
N GLY A 134 -25.45 25.09 -6.76
CA GLY A 134 -25.43 24.95 -5.30
C GLY A 134 -24.52 25.94 -4.55
N LEU A 135 -25.13 27.03 -4.06
CA LEU A 135 -24.69 27.93 -2.97
C LEU A 135 -23.39 28.77 -3.10
N MET A 136 -23.61 30.10 -3.07
CA MET A 136 -22.74 31.19 -2.56
C MET A 136 -21.57 31.70 -3.43
N SER A 137 -21.90 32.45 -4.48
CA SER A 137 -20.94 33.31 -5.19
C SER A 137 -20.39 34.42 -4.28
N GLY A 138 -19.09 34.38 -3.95
CA GLY A 138 -18.39 35.46 -3.23
C GLY A 138 -18.04 35.21 -1.76
N ARG A 139 -18.38 34.04 -1.19
CA ARG A 139 -18.02 33.69 0.19
C ARG A 139 -16.57 33.21 0.32
N MET A 140 -15.85 33.77 1.28
CA MET A 140 -14.44 33.46 1.47
C MET A 140 -14.25 32.02 1.97
N PRO A 141 -13.27 31.25 1.44
CA PRO A 141 -13.01 29.91 1.91
C PRO A 141 -12.77 29.87 3.42
N PHE A 142 -13.39 28.90 4.11
CA PHE A 142 -13.25 28.71 5.57
C PHE A 142 -11.77 28.67 6.01
N ALA A 143 -10.93 27.96 5.24
CA ALA A 143 -9.50 27.87 5.49
C ALA A 143 -8.81 29.24 5.48
N LEU A 144 -9.18 30.14 4.57
CA LEU A 144 -8.62 31.49 4.52
C LEU A 144 -9.09 32.32 5.73
N GLY A 145 -10.33 32.13 6.19
CA GLY A 145 -10.87 32.77 7.40
C GLY A 145 -10.17 32.31 8.68
N LEU A 146 -9.90 31.01 8.80
CA LEU A 146 -9.07 30.44 9.86
C LEU A 146 -7.65 31.03 9.82
N GLY A 147 -7.07 31.15 8.62
CA GLY A 147 -5.79 31.81 8.40
C GLY A 147 -5.74 33.22 8.99
N PHE A 148 -6.71 34.08 8.67
CA PHE A 148 -6.76 35.45 9.21
C PHE A 148 -6.99 35.49 10.72
N THR A 149 -7.76 34.55 11.26
CA THR A 149 -7.98 34.43 12.70
C THR A 149 -6.66 34.16 13.43
N LEU A 150 -5.88 33.21 12.91
CA LEU A 150 -4.57 32.84 13.45
C LEU A 150 -3.53 33.97 13.28
N VAL A 151 -3.55 34.68 12.14
CA VAL A 151 -2.72 35.87 11.91
C VAL A 151 -3.04 36.97 12.93
N GLY A 152 -4.32 37.27 13.14
CA GLY A 152 -4.77 38.25 14.13
C GLY A 152 -4.36 37.87 15.55
N MET A 153 -4.55 36.59 15.91
CA MET A 153 -4.13 36.06 17.22
C MET A 153 -2.60 36.15 17.41
N ALA A 154 -1.81 35.83 16.37
CA ALA A 154 -0.36 35.96 16.40
C ALA A 154 0.07 37.41 16.64
N LEU A 155 -0.54 38.38 15.96
CA LEU A 155 -0.25 39.81 16.09
C LEU A 155 -0.57 40.35 17.49
N LEU A 156 -1.67 39.90 18.11
CA LEU A 156 -2.04 40.28 19.48
C LEU A 156 -1.07 39.70 20.52
N LEU A 157 -0.70 38.42 20.38
CA LEU A 157 0.22 37.74 21.28
C LEU A 157 1.66 38.28 21.15
N LEU A 158 2.03 38.71 19.95
CA LEU A 158 3.30 39.34 19.65
C LEU A 158 3.56 40.61 20.45
N GLU A 159 2.59 41.19 21.16
CA GLU A 159 2.76 42.46 21.87
C GLU A 159 2.58 42.43 23.39
N ARG A 160 2.04 41.35 23.96
CA ARG A 160 1.93 41.21 25.42
C ARG A 160 3.31 41.03 26.09
N HIS A 161 3.47 41.62 27.28
CA HIS A 161 4.61 41.37 28.16
C HIS A 161 4.48 39.93 28.67
N ALA A 162 5.28 39.01 28.11
CA ALA A 162 5.02 37.60 28.30
C ALA A 162 6.22 36.88 28.91
N HIS A 163 5.95 36.18 30.01
CA HIS A 163 6.86 35.25 30.69
C HIS A 163 7.48 34.25 29.70
N ARG A 164 8.68 33.71 29.99
CA ARG A 164 9.45 32.81 29.07
C ARG A 164 8.63 31.67 28.43
N ARG A 165 7.57 31.16 29.09
CA ARG A 165 6.69 30.09 28.60
C ARG A 165 5.74 30.55 27.48
N PHE A 166 5.33 31.82 27.47
CA PHE A 166 4.43 32.36 26.46
C PHE A 166 5.11 32.64 25.12
N LEU A 167 6.42 32.92 25.10
CA LEU A 167 7.17 33.18 23.86
C LEU A 167 7.14 31.99 22.89
N THR A 168 7.15 30.77 23.42
CA THR A 168 7.00 29.54 22.60
C THR A 168 5.59 29.42 22.01
N LEU A 169 4.56 29.81 22.77
CA LEU A 169 3.19 29.84 22.27
C LEU A 169 3.03 30.86 21.13
N VAL A 170 3.64 32.04 21.25
CA VAL A 170 3.62 33.06 20.18
C VAL A 170 4.27 32.54 18.90
N GLU A 171 5.40 31.84 19.00
CA GLU A 171 6.05 31.20 17.85
C GLU A 171 5.15 30.14 17.20
N LEU A 172 4.52 29.26 17.99
CA LEU A 172 3.61 28.22 17.44
C LEU A 172 2.41 28.84 16.71
N VAL A 173 1.80 29.87 17.30
CA VAL A 173 0.65 30.56 16.69
C VAL A 173 1.07 31.33 15.43
N ALA A 174 2.29 31.85 15.36
CA ALA A 174 2.82 32.51 14.16
C ALA A 174 3.04 31.55 12.97
N ILE A 175 3.27 30.25 13.25
CA ILE A 175 3.49 29.22 12.22
C ILE A 175 2.16 28.67 11.69
N ALA A 176 1.12 28.63 12.54
CA ALA A 176 -0.16 28.02 12.22
C ALA A 176 -0.83 28.53 10.92
N PRO A 177 -0.84 29.84 10.57
CA PRO A 177 -1.36 30.32 9.29
C PRO A 177 -0.64 29.71 8.07
N GLY A 178 0.66 29.41 8.20
CA GLY A 178 1.46 28.83 7.13
C GLY A 178 1.15 27.35 6.92
N VAL A 179 0.80 26.63 7.99
CA VAL A 179 0.28 25.26 7.90
C VAL A 179 -1.07 25.25 7.16
N VAL A 180 -1.97 26.18 7.50
CA VAL A 180 -3.25 26.33 6.79
C VAL A 180 -3.02 26.67 5.30
N GLY A 181 -2.10 27.59 5.01
CA GLY A 181 -1.69 27.94 3.64
C GLY A 181 -1.13 26.77 2.84
N ALA A 182 -0.25 25.97 3.45
CA ALA A 182 0.40 24.81 2.82
C ALA A 182 -0.57 23.65 2.58
N LEU A 183 -1.49 23.38 3.51
CA LEU A 183 -2.53 22.36 3.34
C LEU A 183 -3.46 22.70 2.17
N ALA A 184 -3.84 23.97 2.04
CA ALA A 184 -4.65 24.44 0.93
C ALA A 184 -3.93 24.37 -0.45
N LEU A 185 -2.63 24.67 -0.49
CA LEU A 185 -1.80 24.48 -1.69
C LEU A 185 -1.73 23.01 -2.11
N MET A 186 -1.61 22.11 -1.14
CA MET A 186 -1.57 20.66 -1.40
C MET A 186 -2.90 20.13 -1.94
N ASP A 187 -4.03 20.60 -1.41
CA ASP A 187 -5.36 20.25 -1.92
C ASP A 187 -5.43 20.50 -3.44
N HIS A 188 -4.96 21.65 -3.89
CA HIS A 188 -4.93 22.01 -5.32
C HIS A 188 -3.95 21.18 -6.16
N LEU A 189 -2.79 20.81 -5.64
CA LEU A 189 -1.80 19.97 -6.33
C LEU A 189 -2.26 18.51 -6.48
N THR A 190 -3.12 18.03 -5.58
CA THR A 190 -3.60 16.65 -5.56
C THR A 190 -4.97 16.45 -6.23
N ALA A 191 -5.74 17.52 -6.41
CA ALA A 191 -7.08 17.51 -7.01
C ALA A 191 -7.11 17.60 -8.55
N TYR A 192 -6.07 17.11 -9.23
CA TYR A 192 -6.06 17.01 -10.70
C TYR A 192 -6.89 15.79 -11.16
N ASP A 193 -8.22 15.84 -10.96
CA ASP A 193 -9.25 15.33 -11.90
C ASP A 193 -10.70 15.26 -11.36
N ASP A 194 -10.97 15.41 -10.06
CA ASP A 194 -12.33 15.12 -9.56
C ASP A 194 -13.19 16.36 -9.31
N ALA A 195 -14.03 16.66 -10.30
CA ALA A 195 -15.28 17.43 -10.14
C ALA A 195 -16.28 16.79 -9.13
N TYR A 196 -15.93 15.67 -8.48
CA TYR A 196 -16.78 14.87 -7.59
C TYR A 196 -16.62 15.18 -6.09
N VAL A 197 -15.54 15.85 -5.65
CA VAL A 197 -15.29 16.11 -4.21
C VAL A 197 -15.97 17.39 -3.70
N HIS A 198 -16.34 18.32 -4.59
CA HIS A 198 -16.89 19.62 -4.19
C HIS A 198 -18.38 19.63 -3.83
N VAL A 199 -19.06 18.47 -3.80
CA VAL A 199 -20.47 18.40 -3.37
C VAL A 199 -20.61 18.39 -1.83
N TYR A 200 -19.57 18.03 -1.08
CA TYR A 200 -19.65 17.85 0.38
C TYR A 200 -18.85 18.87 1.22
N THR A 201 -18.01 19.70 0.59
CA THR A 201 -17.53 20.93 1.23
C THR A 201 -18.40 22.07 0.70
N ARG A 202 -19.27 22.64 1.53
CA ARG A 202 -20.00 23.89 1.20
C ARG A 202 -19.08 25.09 0.92
N ASP A 203 -17.77 24.92 1.09
CA ASP A 203 -16.76 25.95 0.89
C ASP A 203 -16.02 25.78 -0.44
N ALA A 204 -15.80 26.91 -1.14
CA ALA A 204 -14.92 26.97 -2.30
C ALA A 204 -13.47 26.65 -1.91
N PRO A 205 -12.71 25.94 -2.77
CA PRO A 205 -11.29 25.68 -2.52
C PRO A 205 -10.52 27.00 -2.44
N MET A 206 -9.50 27.04 -1.59
CA MET A 206 -8.67 28.24 -1.43
C MET A 206 -7.69 28.35 -2.60
N GLY A 207 -7.65 29.51 -3.27
CA GLY A 207 -6.77 29.74 -4.42
C GLY A 207 -5.28 29.65 -4.08
N ILE A 208 -4.46 29.18 -5.03
CA ILE A 208 -3.00 29.02 -4.90
C ILE A 208 -2.35 30.30 -4.35
N LEU A 209 -2.72 31.45 -4.92
CA LEU A 209 -2.15 32.75 -4.55
C LEU A 209 -2.42 33.10 -3.08
N ALA A 210 -3.62 32.76 -2.57
CA ALA A 210 -3.98 32.96 -1.17
C ALA A 210 -3.17 32.04 -0.25
N GLY A 211 -2.97 30.78 -0.65
CA GLY A 211 -2.12 29.80 0.04
C GLY A 211 -0.67 30.26 0.17
N LEU A 212 -0.06 30.66 -0.94
CA LEU A 212 1.32 31.17 -0.95
C LEU A 212 1.47 32.41 -0.06
N THR A 213 0.47 33.29 -0.08
CA THR A 213 0.50 34.52 0.72
C THR A 213 0.37 34.23 2.21
N LEU A 214 -0.47 33.28 2.63
CA LEU A 214 -0.54 32.85 4.04
C LEU A 214 0.78 32.22 4.52
N VAL A 215 1.43 31.42 3.70
CA VAL A 215 2.77 30.87 3.99
C VAL A 215 3.80 31.98 4.17
N ALA A 216 3.78 32.99 3.28
CA ALA A 216 4.65 34.16 3.40
C ALA A 216 4.38 34.95 4.69
N ILE A 217 3.11 35.24 4.99
CA ILE A 217 2.70 35.94 6.22
C ILE A 217 3.17 35.19 7.47
N ALA A 218 3.03 33.86 7.51
CA ALA A 218 3.50 33.04 8.63
C ALA A 218 5.02 33.12 8.82
N ALA A 219 5.79 33.09 7.73
CA ALA A 219 7.24 33.29 7.79
C ALA A 219 7.60 34.69 8.35
N GLY A 220 6.85 35.73 7.97
CA GLY A 220 7.01 37.08 8.51
C GLY A 220 6.67 37.18 10.00
N LEU A 221 5.56 36.57 10.44
CA LEU A 221 5.14 36.52 11.84
C LEU A 221 6.14 35.74 12.70
N TRP A 222 6.65 34.61 12.20
CA TRP A 222 7.65 33.80 12.90
C TRP A 222 8.96 34.57 13.07
N ALA A 223 9.43 35.25 12.01
CA ALA A 223 10.61 36.11 12.09
C ALA A 223 10.43 37.23 13.13
N ALA A 224 9.24 37.84 13.19
CA ALA A 224 8.91 38.85 14.20
C ALA A 224 8.88 38.27 15.63
N ALA A 225 8.35 37.06 15.81
CA ALA A 225 8.31 36.37 17.11
C ALA A 225 9.73 35.99 17.58
N ALA A 226 10.57 35.48 16.68
CA ALA A 226 11.95 35.12 16.96
C ALA A 226 12.79 36.35 17.36
N ASP A 227 12.60 37.48 16.68
CA ASP A 227 13.26 38.76 16.99
C ASP A 227 12.85 39.31 18.37
N ARG A 228 11.56 39.24 18.72
CA ARG A 228 11.07 39.64 20.06
C ARG A 228 11.63 38.73 21.16
N ARG A 229 11.69 37.43 20.93
CA ARG A 229 12.29 36.46 21.86
C ARG A 229 13.79 36.71 22.05
N ALA A 230 14.50 37.06 20.97
CA ALA A 230 15.90 37.46 21.01
C ALA A 230 16.14 38.71 21.85
N GLN A 231 15.21 39.66 21.85
CA GLN A 231 15.29 40.87 22.69
C GLN A 231 14.93 40.59 24.17
N ALA A 232 14.03 39.64 24.43
CA ALA A 232 13.58 39.28 25.78
C ALA A 232 14.56 38.39 26.57
N LEU A 233 15.39 37.59 25.89
CA LEU A 233 16.41 36.72 26.50
C LEU A 233 17.79 37.38 26.32
N LYS A 234 18.40 37.88 27.41
CA LYS A 234 19.78 38.42 27.40
C LYS A 234 20.78 37.35 26.87
N HIS A 235 21.85 37.83 26.22
CA HIS A 235 22.78 37.21 25.26
C HIS A 235 23.18 35.71 25.37
N ASP A 236 23.03 35.01 26.50
CA ASP A 236 23.65 33.67 26.68
C ASP A 236 22.79 32.47 26.26
N GLU A 237 21.46 32.62 26.14
CA GLU A 237 20.55 31.48 25.89
C GLU A 237 20.00 31.43 24.44
N ALA A 238 20.42 32.37 23.60
CA ALA A 238 19.66 32.78 22.42
C ALA A 238 20.14 32.22 21.06
N GLU A 239 21.39 31.81 20.90
CA GLU A 239 21.89 31.36 19.58
C GLU A 239 21.64 29.86 19.30
N ASP A 240 21.94 28.97 20.26
CA ASP A 240 21.70 27.52 20.15
C ASP A 240 20.24 27.17 19.83
N GLN A 241 19.29 27.87 20.48
CA GLN A 241 17.86 27.59 20.33
C GLN A 241 17.25 28.17 19.04
N ARG A 242 17.90 29.16 18.41
CA ARG A 242 17.41 29.75 17.15
C ARG A 242 17.55 28.78 15.98
N ILE A 243 18.67 28.06 15.90
CA ILE A 243 18.94 27.11 14.81
C ILE A 243 17.99 25.91 14.87
N VAL A 244 17.79 25.32 16.07
CA VAL A 244 16.85 24.20 16.27
C VAL A 244 15.42 24.62 15.89
N ARG A 245 14.98 25.83 16.26
CA ARG A 245 13.63 26.31 15.96
C ARG A 245 13.44 26.70 14.49
N ALA A 246 14.46 27.26 13.85
CA ALA A 246 14.43 27.55 12.42
C ALA A 246 14.31 26.26 11.60
N ALA A 247 15.05 25.21 11.97
CA ALA A 247 14.94 23.92 11.31
C ALA A 247 13.62 23.21 11.66
N ALA A 248 13.07 23.34 12.88
CA ALA A 248 11.72 22.87 13.20
C ALA A 248 10.63 23.55 12.35
N PHE A 249 10.75 24.86 12.11
CA PHE A 249 9.85 25.63 11.26
C PHE A 249 9.83 25.16 9.82
N VAL A 250 10.96 24.69 9.28
CA VAL A 250 11.03 24.15 7.91
C VAL A 250 10.60 22.68 7.87
N MET A 251 10.99 21.88 8.86
CA MET A 251 10.75 20.44 8.86
C MET A 251 9.28 20.07 9.12
N ILE A 252 8.58 20.77 10.02
CA ILE A 252 7.18 20.44 10.35
C ILE A 252 6.28 20.57 9.11
N PRO A 253 6.29 21.69 8.35
CA PRO A 253 5.53 21.79 7.12
C PRO A 253 5.93 20.74 6.10
N VAL A 254 7.23 20.46 5.90
CA VAL A 254 7.70 19.45 4.92
C VAL A 254 7.22 18.05 5.28
N ILE A 255 7.27 17.65 6.55
CA ILE A 255 6.80 16.33 6.99
C ILE A 255 5.27 16.23 6.86
N VAL A 256 4.55 17.28 7.25
CA VAL A 256 3.09 17.35 7.07
C VAL A 256 2.73 17.28 5.59
N LEU A 257 3.45 18.00 4.72
CA LEU A 257 3.27 17.97 3.27
C LEU A 257 3.51 16.58 2.70
N ALA A 258 4.61 15.93 3.09
CA ALA A 258 4.99 14.61 2.61
C ALA A 258 4.01 13.53 3.08
N GLY A 259 3.60 13.57 4.35
CA GLY A 259 2.63 12.63 4.89
C GLY A 259 1.23 12.82 4.34
N PHE A 260 0.78 14.06 4.17
CA PHE A 260 -0.51 14.37 3.56
C PHE A 260 -0.51 14.05 2.06
N GLY A 261 0.60 14.32 1.35
CA GLY A 261 0.78 13.94 -0.05
C GLY A 261 0.76 12.42 -0.26
N GLY A 262 1.43 11.66 0.61
CA GLY A 262 1.36 10.20 0.62
C GLY A 262 -0.06 9.69 0.88
N PHE A 263 -0.79 10.33 1.80
CA PHE A 263 -2.19 10.02 2.07
C PHE A 263 -3.10 10.28 0.85
N ASN A 264 -3.01 11.44 0.22
CA ASN A 264 -3.83 11.76 -0.96
C ASN A 264 -3.51 10.83 -2.14
N ALA A 265 -2.24 10.49 -2.37
CA ALA A 265 -1.86 9.52 -3.37
C ALA A 265 -2.46 8.13 -3.08
N SER A 266 -2.41 7.69 -1.82
CA SER A 266 -3.01 6.41 -1.39
C SER A 266 -4.53 6.42 -1.51
N ARG A 267 -5.20 7.50 -1.14
CA ARG A 267 -6.66 7.66 -1.29
C ARG A 267 -7.08 7.54 -2.76
N ASN A 268 -6.39 8.25 -3.65
CA ASN A 268 -6.68 8.23 -5.08
C ASN A 268 -6.46 6.83 -5.69
N LEU A 269 -5.41 6.12 -5.25
CA LEU A 269 -5.17 4.74 -5.67
C LEU A 269 -6.32 3.83 -5.25
N VAL A 270 -6.76 3.91 -3.99
CA VAL A 270 -7.85 3.05 -3.49
C VAL A 270 -9.17 3.38 -4.18
N GLU A 271 -9.52 4.66 -4.36
CA GLU A 271 -10.76 5.02 -5.06
C GLU A 271 -10.77 4.53 -6.52
N ARG A 272 -9.62 4.58 -7.22
CA ARG A 272 -9.50 4.03 -8.58
C ARG A 272 -9.66 2.51 -8.59
N THR A 273 -8.91 1.79 -7.74
CA THR A 273 -9.00 0.33 -7.66
C THR A 273 -10.41 -0.12 -7.28
N MET A 274 -11.06 0.59 -6.37
CA MET A 274 -12.42 0.30 -5.94
C MET A 274 -13.45 0.56 -7.06
N ARG A 275 -13.33 1.68 -7.79
CA ARG A 275 -14.17 1.98 -8.96
C ARG A 275 -14.07 0.86 -10.00
N GLU A 276 -12.84 0.47 -10.36
CA GLU A 276 -12.59 -0.62 -11.30
C GLU A 276 -13.17 -1.95 -10.80
N SER A 277 -12.91 -2.31 -9.54
CA SER A 277 -13.40 -3.55 -8.93
C SER A 277 -14.93 -3.63 -8.92
N LEU A 278 -15.63 -2.58 -8.48
CA LEU A 278 -17.10 -2.58 -8.44
C LEU A 278 -17.71 -2.64 -9.83
N THR A 279 -17.16 -1.92 -10.80
CA THR A 279 -17.63 -2.00 -12.20
C THR A 279 -17.41 -3.39 -12.79
N ALA A 280 -16.29 -4.03 -12.48
CA ALA A 280 -16.00 -5.39 -12.93
C ALA A 280 -16.98 -6.41 -12.32
N THR A 281 -17.24 -6.33 -11.01
CA THR A 281 -18.23 -7.19 -10.33
C THR A 281 -19.63 -6.99 -10.90
N LEU A 282 -20.03 -5.74 -11.19
CA LEU A 282 -21.32 -5.45 -11.83
C LEU A 282 -21.43 -6.07 -13.22
N HIS A 283 -20.39 -5.96 -14.04
CA HIS A 283 -20.39 -6.55 -15.37
C HIS A 283 -20.47 -8.08 -15.30
N GLN A 284 -19.73 -8.71 -14.38
CA GLN A 284 -19.81 -10.15 -14.15
C GLN A 284 -21.22 -10.56 -13.70
N ASN A 285 -21.83 -9.85 -12.75
CA ASN A 285 -23.19 -10.14 -12.30
C ASN A 285 -24.22 -9.94 -13.41
N ALA A 286 -24.11 -8.88 -14.21
CA ALA A 286 -24.98 -8.66 -15.36
C ALA A 286 -24.87 -9.81 -16.38
N GLN A 287 -23.66 -10.22 -16.73
CA GLN A 287 -23.41 -11.35 -17.65
C GLN A 287 -23.93 -12.69 -17.09
N PHE A 288 -23.78 -12.91 -15.78
CA PHE A 288 -24.33 -14.07 -15.10
C PHE A 288 -25.86 -14.12 -15.22
N ILE A 289 -26.55 -12.99 -14.96
CA ILE A 289 -28.01 -12.89 -15.10
C ILE A 289 -28.45 -13.17 -16.53
N GLN A 290 -27.74 -12.60 -17.52
CA GLN A 290 -28.04 -12.87 -18.93
C GLN A 290 -27.89 -14.35 -19.28
N SER A 291 -26.82 -14.99 -18.80
CA SER A 291 -26.57 -16.42 -19.04
C SER A 291 -27.69 -17.28 -18.47
N LEU A 292 -28.24 -16.94 -17.28
CA LEU A 292 -29.40 -17.63 -16.71
C LEU A 292 -30.64 -17.52 -17.60
N PHE A 293 -30.90 -16.34 -18.18
CA PHE A 293 -32.02 -16.15 -19.10
C PHE A 293 -31.82 -16.91 -20.41
N ASP A 294 -30.64 -16.79 -21.01
CA ASP A 294 -30.33 -17.41 -22.30
C ASP A 294 -30.36 -18.95 -22.18
N GLU A 295 -29.85 -19.52 -21.08
CA GLU A 295 -29.92 -20.97 -20.83
C GLU A 295 -31.36 -21.47 -20.73
N HIS A 296 -32.24 -20.74 -20.01
CA HIS A 296 -33.66 -21.07 -19.92
C HIS A 296 -34.33 -21.00 -21.30
N LEU A 297 -34.13 -19.91 -22.03
CA LEU A 297 -34.77 -19.68 -23.33
C LEU A 297 -34.34 -20.71 -24.38
N VAL A 298 -33.04 -21.05 -24.43
CA VAL A 298 -32.52 -22.10 -25.32
C VAL A 298 -33.10 -23.47 -24.95
N ARG A 299 -33.33 -23.74 -23.66
CA ARG A 299 -33.97 -24.98 -23.21
C ARG A 299 -35.41 -25.07 -23.71
N VAL A 300 -36.19 -24.00 -23.55
CA VAL A 300 -37.59 -23.93 -24.03
C VAL A 300 -37.67 -24.01 -25.55
N ALA A 301 -36.80 -23.27 -26.26
CA ALA A 301 -36.73 -23.29 -27.72
C ALA A 301 -36.45 -24.71 -28.26
N ARG A 302 -35.58 -25.48 -27.59
CA ARG A 302 -35.31 -26.88 -27.96
C ARG A 302 -36.51 -27.81 -27.74
N ILE A 303 -37.37 -27.53 -26.77
CA ILE A 303 -38.56 -28.36 -26.50
C ILE A 303 -39.61 -28.17 -27.60
N VAL A 304 -39.91 -26.92 -27.99
CA VAL A 304 -40.98 -26.64 -28.97
C VAL A 304 -40.67 -27.09 -30.39
N VAL A 305 -39.40 -27.36 -30.71
CA VAL A 305 -38.96 -27.87 -32.02
C VAL A 305 -38.83 -29.40 -32.06
N ARG A 306 -39.05 -30.12 -30.94
CA ARG A 306 -38.98 -31.59 -30.93
C ARG A 306 -40.08 -32.18 -31.82
N PRO A 307 -39.75 -33.04 -32.80
CA PRO A 307 -40.75 -33.65 -33.68
C PRO A 307 -41.86 -34.38 -32.90
N GLU A 308 -41.53 -35.09 -31.81
CA GLU A 308 -42.54 -35.76 -30.99
C GLU A 308 -43.53 -34.76 -30.38
N VAL A 309 -43.04 -33.65 -29.80
CA VAL A 309 -43.90 -32.63 -29.19
C VAL A 309 -44.80 -31.97 -30.23
N VAL A 310 -44.27 -31.69 -31.42
CA VAL A 310 -45.04 -31.12 -32.54
C VAL A 310 -46.17 -32.06 -32.99
N GLU A 311 -45.89 -33.36 -33.15
CA GLU A 311 -46.91 -34.37 -33.50
C GLU A 311 -47.95 -34.54 -32.39
N LEU A 312 -47.52 -34.58 -31.12
CA LEU A 312 -48.39 -34.73 -29.97
C LEU A 312 -49.39 -33.58 -29.84
N VAL A 313 -48.95 -32.34 -30.05
CA VAL A 313 -49.81 -31.15 -30.02
C VAL A 313 -50.80 -31.13 -31.19
N ASP A 314 -50.36 -31.44 -32.41
CA ASP A 314 -51.25 -31.51 -33.58
C ASP A 314 -52.31 -32.63 -33.45
N GLY A 315 -51.93 -33.78 -32.89
CA GLY A 315 -52.84 -34.90 -32.63
C GLY A 315 -53.83 -34.62 -31.50
N ALA A 316 -53.39 -34.00 -30.40
CA ALA A 316 -54.21 -33.69 -29.23
C ALA A 316 -55.31 -32.65 -29.49
N ALA A 317 -55.13 -31.81 -30.53
CA ALA A 317 -56.11 -30.82 -30.96
C ALA A 317 -57.29 -31.42 -31.76
N ARG A 318 -57.24 -32.68 -32.19
CA ARG A 318 -58.26 -33.33 -33.03
C ARG A 318 -59.34 -34.05 -32.19
N ALA A 319 -60.61 -33.76 -32.45
CA ALA A 319 -61.75 -34.20 -31.62
C ALA A 319 -61.98 -35.73 -31.48
N LYS A 320 -61.55 -36.56 -32.45
CA LYS A 320 -61.76 -38.03 -32.45
C LYS A 320 -60.53 -38.87 -32.07
N ALA A 321 -59.31 -38.32 -32.17
CA ALA A 321 -58.04 -39.05 -31.96
C ALA A 321 -57.17 -38.45 -30.83
N GLY A 322 -57.68 -37.43 -30.13
CA GLY A 322 -56.88 -36.63 -29.20
C GLY A 322 -56.60 -37.28 -27.84
N ALA A 323 -57.38 -38.27 -27.39
CA ALA A 323 -57.25 -38.81 -26.03
C ALA A 323 -55.88 -39.46 -25.77
N ALA A 324 -55.38 -40.26 -26.71
CA ALA A 324 -54.06 -40.89 -26.60
C ALA A 324 -52.90 -39.85 -26.66
N HIS A 325 -53.03 -38.84 -27.54
CA HIS A 325 -52.05 -37.76 -27.66
C HIS A 325 -52.03 -36.85 -26.42
N ARG A 326 -53.19 -36.59 -25.80
CA ARG A 326 -53.27 -35.86 -24.52
C ARG A 326 -52.61 -36.63 -23.38
N ALA A 327 -52.86 -37.93 -23.26
CA ALA A 327 -52.19 -38.77 -22.26
C ALA A 327 -50.66 -38.83 -22.46
N ALA A 328 -50.18 -38.75 -23.70
CA ALA A 328 -48.76 -38.62 -24.00
C ALA A 328 -48.21 -37.22 -23.66
N LEU A 329 -48.94 -36.14 -23.95
CA LEU A 329 -48.57 -34.79 -23.50
C LEU A 329 -48.51 -34.69 -21.97
N GLU A 330 -49.41 -35.34 -21.23
CA GLU A 330 -49.34 -35.38 -19.76
C GLU A 330 -48.07 -36.09 -19.25
N ARG A 331 -47.53 -37.07 -20.00
CA ARG A 331 -46.23 -37.67 -19.67
C ARG A 331 -45.09 -36.70 -19.95
N GLU A 332 -45.11 -35.98 -21.07
CA GLU A 332 -44.13 -34.94 -21.37
C GLU A 332 -44.14 -33.80 -20.35
N VAL A 333 -45.33 -33.37 -19.93
CA VAL A 333 -45.50 -32.35 -18.88
C VAL A 333 -44.81 -32.79 -17.58
N ARG A 334 -45.01 -34.04 -17.15
CA ARG A 334 -44.32 -34.59 -15.96
C ARG A 334 -42.80 -34.65 -16.13
N ALA A 335 -42.31 -35.10 -17.29
CA ALA A 335 -40.88 -35.11 -17.59
C ALA A 335 -40.27 -33.69 -17.57
N LEU A 336 -41.02 -32.67 -18.01
CA LEU A 336 -40.62 -31.28 -17.93
C LEU A 336 -40.55 -30.78 -16.47
N LEU A 337 -41.51 -31.16 -15.62
CA LEU A 337 -41.42 -30.83 -14.19
C LEU A 337 -40.17 -31.45 -13.54
N ASP A 338 -39.83 -32.70 -13.88
CA ASP A 338 -38.61 -33.37 -13.39
C ASP A 338 -37.31 -32.69 -13.85
N MET A 339 -37.35 -32.00 -15.00
CA MET A 339 -36.23 -31.17 -15.49
C MET A 339 -36.09 -29.80 -14.79
N GLY A 340 -36.91 -29.53 -13.77
CA GLY A 340 -36.82 -28.34 -12.92
C GLY A 340 -37.77 -27.19 -13.30
N PHE A 341 -38.73 -27.42 -14.19
CA PHE A 341 -39.84 -26.48 -14.38
C PHE A 341 -40.83 -26.59 -13.21
N THR A 342 -41.42 -25.46 -12.81
CA THR A 342 -42.37 -25.38 -11.68
C THR A 342 -43.83 -25.45 -12.12
N ALA A 343 -44.11 -25.09 -13.38
CA ALA A 343 -45.41 -25.24 -14.01
C ALA A 343 -45.20 -25.37 -15.51
N VAL A 344 -45.99 -26.23 -16.16
CA VAL A 344 -45.91 -26.51 -17.59
C VAL A 344 -47.32 -26.65 -18.14
N ARG A 345 -47.60 -25.98 -19.25
CA ARG A 345 -48.90 -25.98 -19.91
C ARG A 345 -48.74 -26.00 -21.43
N PHE A 346 -49.40 -26.95 -22.08
CA PHE A 346 -49.58 -26.96 -23.53
C PHE A 346 -50.98 -26.43 -23.87
N GLU A 347 -51.04 -25.41 -24.73
CA GLU A 347 -52.27 -24.81 -25.24
C GLU A 347 -52.38 -25.09 -26.75
N SER A 348 -53.59 -25.33 -27.25
CA SER A 348 -53.84 -25.35 -28.69
C SER A 348 -53.82 -23.93 -29.28
N ALA A 349 -53.76 -23.80 -30.61
CA ALA A 349 -53.85 -22.50 -31.27
C ALA A 349 -55.13 -21.71 -30.94
N ALA A 350 -56.21 -22.38 -30.52
CA ALA A 350 -57.45 -21.77 -30.06
C ALA A 350 -57.46 -21.42 -28.55
N GLY A 351 -56.35 -21.62 -27.85
CA GLY A 351 -56.21 -21.37 -26.41
C GLY A 351 -56.77 -22.48 -25.50
N ALA A 352 -57.28 -23.58 -26.05
CA ALA A 352 -57.73 -24.72 -25.24
C ALA A 352 -56.54 -25.45 -24.63
N VAL A 353 -56.55 -25.68 -23.31
CA VAL A 353 -55.52 -26.44 -22.60
C VAL A 353 -55.54 -27.89 -23.06
N LEU A 354 -54.40 -28.38 -23.54
CA LEU A 354 -54.20 -29.75 -24.02
C LEU A 354 -53.65 -30.67 -22.93
N ALA A 355 -52.70 -30.14 -22.14
CA ALA A 355 -52.15 -30.77 -20.95
C ALA A 355 -51.54 -29.69 -20.04
N GLU A 356 -51.65 -29.86 -18.73
CA GLU A 356 -51.09 -28.94 -17.72
C GLU A 356 -50.77 -29.72 -16.45
N ASP A 357 -49.65 -29.37 -15.81
CA ASP A 357 -49.30 -29.82 -14.47
C ASP A 357 -48.39 -28.78 -13.79
N GLY A 358 -48.31 -28.86 -12.47
CA GLY A 358 -47.69 -27.85 -11.61
C GLY A 358 -48.63 -26.70 -11.26
N VAL A 359 -48.17 -25.83 -10.36
CA VAL A 359 -48.96 -24.69 -9.85
C VAL A 359 -48.32 -23.40 -10.36
N PRO A 360 -48.90 -22.75 -11.40
CA PRO A 360 -48.39 -21.48 -11.90
C PRO A 360 -48.48 -20.41 -10.81
N ALA A 361 -47.40 -19.68 -10.61
CA ALA A 361 -47.33 -18.66 -9.59
C ALA A 361 -48.13 -17.42 -10.01
N LEU A 362 -48.91 -16.88 -9.07
CA LEU A 362 -49.58 -15.58 -9.25
C LEU A 362 -48.53 -14.46 -9.11
N PRO A 363 -48.31 -13.63 -10.14
CA PRO A 363 -47.38 -12.52 -10.04
C PRO A 363 -47.85 -11.51 -8.99
N THR A 364 -46.99 -11.10 -8.08
CA THR A 364 -47.30 -10.11 -7.01
C THR A 364 -47.32 -8.66 -7.50
N GLY A 365 -47.70 -8.44 -8.78
CA GLY A 365 -47.78 -7.11 -9.42
C GLY A 365 -46.49 -6.64 -10.11
N PHE A 366 -45.31 -7.08 -9.67
CA PHE A 366 -44.02 -6.72 -10.27
C PHE A 366 -43.61 -7.74 -11.33
N LYS A 367 -43.77 -7.36 -12.60
CA LYS A 367 -43.44 -8.19 -13.76
C LYS A 367 -42.94 -7.33 -14.90
N THR A 368 -41.97 -7.82 -15.64
CA THR A 368 -41.48 -7.19 -16.87
C THR A 368 -41.30 -8.24 -17.96
N GLU A 369 -41.46 -7.82 -19.21
CA GLU A 369 -41.05 -8.65 -20.33
C GLU A 369 -39.53 -8.62 -20.46
N VAL A 370 -38.98 -9.78 -20.80
CA VAL A 370 -37.60 -9.95 -21.24
C VAL A 370 -37.71 -10.09 -22.76
N HIS A 371 -37.40 -9.01 -23.48
CA HIS A 371 -37.51 -8.90 -24.94
C HIS A 371 -36.46 -9.77 -25.66
N ARG A 372 -36.61 -11.08 -25.53
CA ARG A 372 -35.83 -12.15 -26.16
C ARG A 372 -36.79 -13.11 -26.88
N SER A 373 -36.26 -14.02 -27.69
CA SER A 373 -37.04 -15.03 -28.40
C SER A 373 -36.69 -16.43 -27.88
N PRO A 374 -37.65 -17.25 -27.42
CA PRO A 374 -39.08 -16.96 -27.24
C PRO A 374 -39.37 -15.90 -26.15
N PRO A 375 -40.51 -15.19 -26.20
CA PRO A 375 -40.82 -14.14 -25.24
C PRO A 375 -40.99 -14.72 -23.83
N ALA A 376 -40.38 -14.03 -22.87
CA ALA A 376 -40.43 -14.40 -21.46
C ALA A 376 -40.80 -13.22 -20.58
N GLN A 377 -41.36 -13.52 -19.41
CA GLN A 377 -41.76 -12.57 -18.40
C GLN A 377 -41.06 -12.91 -17.08
N LEU A 378 -40.27 -11.97 -16.59
CA LEU A 378 -39.63 -12.05 -15.28
C LEU A 378 -40.58 -11.44 -14.24
N PHE A 379 -40.82 -12.14 -13.14
CA PHE A 379 -41.68 -11.65 -12.06
C PHE A 379 -41.25 -12.20 -10.70
N TRP A 380 -41.77 -11.57 -9.64
CA TRP A 380 -41.52 -12.00 -8.27
C TRP A 380 -42.70 -12.80 -7.69
N ALA A 381 -42.41 -13.99 -7.19
CA ALA A 381 -43.34 -14.85 -6.44
C ALA A 381 -42.57 -15.73 -5.46
N ASN A 382 -42.27 -15.17 -4.28
CA ASN A 382 -41.38 -15.74 -3.26
C ASN A 382 -40.00 -16.11 -3.83
N GLY A 383 -39.45 -15.21 -4.63
CA GLY A 383 -38.25 -15.41 -5.44
C GLY A 383 -38.47 -15.01 -6.89
N PHE A 384 -37.39 -14.88 -7.65
CA PHE A 384 -37.46 -14.62 -9.07
C PHE A 384 -37.96 -15.85 -9.82
N ARG A 385 -38.93 -15.63 -10.71
CA ARG A 385 -39.43 -16.66 -11.62
C ARG A 385 -39.49 -16.13 -13.04
N LEU A 386 -39.24 -17.01 -13.99
CA LEU A 386 -39.30 -16.73 -15.40
C LEU A 386 -40.42 -17.56 -16.03
N ARG A 387 -41.41 -16.88 -16.60
CA ARG A 387 -42.51 -17.49 -17.37
C ARG A 387 -42.25 -17.27 -18.85
N THR A 388 -42.14 -18.34 -19.61
CA THR A 388 -41.87 -18.26 -21.06
C THR A 388 -43.04 -18.83 -21.83
N ARG A 389 -43.46 -18.14 -22.90
CA ARG A 389 -44.50 -18.61 -23.83
C ARG A 389 -43.87 -18.79 -25.20
N ALA A 390 -43.72 -20.03 -25.64
CA ALA A 390 -43.08 -20.37 -26.90
C ALA A 390 -44.11 -20.98 -27.88
N PRO A 391 -44.29 -20.42 -29.09
CA PRO A 391 -45.19 -21.00 -30.08
C PRO A 391 -44.63 -22.31 -30.62
N ILE A 392 -45.50 -23.31 -30.77
CA ILE A 392 -45.20 -24.60 -31.39
C ILE A 392 -45.71 -24.54 -32.83
N MET A 393 -44.81 -24.73 -33.79
CA MET A 393 -45.05 -24.44 -35.20
C MET A 393 -44.78 -25.67 -36.07
N ARG A 394 -45.55 -25.84 -37.16
CA ARG A 394 -45.22 -26.75 -38.27
C ARG A 394 -45.23 -25.94 -39.56
N GLY A 395 -44.05 -25.67 -40.12
CA GLY A 395 -43.89 -24.66 -41.17
C GLY A 395 -44.28 -23.27 -40.64
N GLU A 396 -45.16 -22.56 -41.35
CA GLU A 396 -45.67 -21.25 -40.91
C GLU A 396 -46.92 -21.32 -40.02
N ARG A 397 -47.48 -22.52 -39.79
CA ARG A 397 -48.71 -22.69 -39.01
C ARG A 397 -48.40 -22.89 -37.52
N THR A 398 -48.96 -22.03 -36.67
CA THR A 398 -48.98 -22.24 -35.22
C THR A 398 -49.97 -23.35 -34.85
N LEU A 399 -49.48 -24.41 -34.22
CA LEU A 399 -50.28 -25.54 -33.75
C LEU A 399 -50.75 -25.32 -32.30
N GLY A 400 -49.92 -24.66 -31.49
CA GLY A 400 -50.17 -24.42 -30.09
C GLY A 400 -49.10 -23.55 -29.45
N VAL A 401 -49.16 -23.41 -28.13
CA VAL A 401 -48.19 -22.66 -27.32
C VAL A 401 -47.77 -23.52 -26.14
N LEU A 402 -46.46 -23.61 -25.91
CA LEU A 402 -45.90 -24.10 -24.67
C LEU A 402 -45.71 -22.92 -23.71
N GLN A 403 -46.36 -22.97 -22.56
CA GLN A 403 -46.08 -22.09 -21.45
C GLN A 403 -45.35 -22.85 -20.35
N VAL A 404 -44.21 -22.34 -19.91
CA VAL A 404 -43.44 -22.92 -18.80
C VAL A 404 -43.06 -21.85 -17.79
N GLU A 405 -42.92 -22.24 -16.54
CA GLU A 405 -42.42 -21.40 -15.45
C GLU A 405 -41.23 -22.07 -14.77
N GLN A 406 -40.16 -21.32 -14.52
CA GLN A 406 -39.00 -21.80 -13.76
C GLN A 406 -38.63 -20.83 -12.64
N SER A 407 -38.26 -21.39 -11.48
CA SER A 407 -37.66 -20.62 -10.39
C SER A 407 -36.19 -20.31 -10.69
N LEU A 408 -35.74 -19.10 -10.38
CA LEU A 408 -34.36 -18.65 -10.50
C LEU A 408 -33.74 -18.49 -9.11
N PRO A 409 -33.39 -19.60 -8.43
CA PRO A 409 -32.86 -19.54 -7.05
C PRO A 409 -31.53 -18.79 -6.99
N ALA A 410 -30.66 -18.93 -7.99
CA ALA A 410 -29.38 -18.22 -8.03
C ALA A 410 -29.56 -16.70 -8.17
N LEU A 411 -30.52 -16.25 -8.99
CA LEU A 411 -30.87 -14.82 -9.09
C LEU A 411 -31.48 -14.29 -7.79
N THR A 412 -32.28 -15.12 -7.13
CA THR A 412 -32.89 -14.80 -5.83
C THR A 412 -31.83 -14.68 -4.74
N ALA A 413 -30.87 -15.60 -4.69
CA ALA A 413 -29.75 -15.56 -3.75
C ALA A 413 -28.88 -14.31 -3.94
N LEU A 414 -28.58 -13.96 -5.20
CA LEU A 414 -27.83 -12.75 -5.55
C LEU A 414 -28.53 -11.47 -5.07
N ALA A 415 -29.83 -11.31 -5.36
CA ALA A 415 -30.57 -10.10 -4.99
C ALA A 415 -30.84 -9.98 -3.48
N MET A 416 -31.07 -11.12 -2.82
CA MET A 416 -31.34 -11.18 -1.37
C MET A 416 -30.05 -11.17 -0.53
N GLY A 417 -28.87 -11.27 -1.16
CA GLY A 417 -27.58 -11.29 -0.47
C GLY A 417 -27.40 -12.52 0.42
N LEU A 418 -27.97 -13.68 0.04
CA LEU A 418 -27.91 -14.91 0.85
C LEU A 418 -26.48 -15.47 0.98
N ASP A 419 -25.60 -15.16 0.02
CA ASP A 419 -24.19 -15.56 -0.01
C ASP A 419 -23.23 -14.37 0.22
N ALA A 420 -23.74 -13.21 0.61
CA ALA A 420 -22.92 -12.01 0.82
C ALA A 420 -22.06 -12.17 2.09
N THR A 421 -20.75 -11.93 1.96
CA THR A 421 -19.80 -11.94 3.08
C THR A 421 -19.73 -10.60 3.80
N ASP A 422 -20.25 -9.55 3.17
CA ASP A 422 -20.30 -8.18 3.70
C ASP A 422 -21.66 -7.88 4.37
N GLU A 423 -21.68 -6.85 5.21
CA GLU A 423 -22.88 -6.49 5.99
C GLU A 423 -23.76 -5.42 5.32
N SER A 424 -23.19 -4.53 4.49
CA SER A 424 -23.93 -3.39 3.93
C SER A 424 -24.29 -3.47 2.45
N SER A 425 -23.75 -4.40 1.66
CA SER A 425 -24.02 -4.41 0.23
C SER A 425 -25.46 -4.82 -0.06
N GLU A 426 -26.06 -4.10 -1.01
CA GLU A 426 -27.39 -4.34 -1.52
C GLU A 426 -27.35 -4.41 -3.04
N ILE A 427 -27.87 -5.50 -3.60
CA ILE A 427 -28.06 -5.66 -5.04
C ILE A 427 -29.53 -5.40 -5.38
N LEU A 428 -29.75 -4.51 -6.35
CA LEU A 428 -31.06 -4.11 -6.83
C LEU A 428 -31.16 -4.47 -8.30
N ILE A 429 -32.25 -5.14 -8.65
CA ILE A 429 -32.66 -5.38 -10.02
C ILE A 429 -33.94 -4.59 -10.23
N ALA A 430 -33.98 -3.81 -11.30
CA ALA A 430 -35.09 -2.93 -11.57
C ALA A 430 -35.41 -2.85 -13.05
N TYR A 431 -36.65 -2.50 -13.38
CA TYR A 431 -37.07 -2.17 -14.73
C TYR A 431 -37.77 -0.82 -14.74
N ARG A 432 -37.89 -0.23 -15.93
CA ARG A 432 -38.62 1.02 -16.14
C ARG A 432 -39.90 0.76 -16.91
N GLN A 433 -41.00 1.34 -16.45
CA GLN A 433 -42.27 1.33 -17.18
C GLN A 433 -42.93 2.71 -17.08
N GLY A 434 -42.98 3.43 -18.21
CA GLY A 434 -43.45 4.82 -18.25
C GLY A 434 -42.52 5.76 -17.46
N ASP A 435 -43.13 6.53 -16.54
CA ASP A 435 -42.43 7.48 -15.65
C ASP A 435 -42.15 6.89 -14.24
N ALA A 436 -42.11 5.56 -14.13
CA ALA A 436 -41.85 4.86 -12.88
C ALA A 436 -40.75 3.80 -13.04
N LEU A 437 -39.92 3.69 -11.99
CA LEU A 437 -38.88 2.69 -11.80
C LEU A 437 -39.39 1.66 -10.80
N TYR A 438 -39.38 0.39 -11.21
CA TYR A 438 -39.87 -0.72 -10.42
C TYR A 438 -38.69 -1.54 -9.94
N ASN A 439 -38.42 -1.50 -8.64
CA ASN A 439 -37.37 -2.26 -7.98
C ASN A 439 -37.93 -3.57 -7.45
N PHE A 440 -37.31 -4.69 -7.85
CA PHE A 440 -37.61 -5.99 -7.26
C PHE A 440 -37.13 -6.05 -5.80
N PRO A 441 -37.65 -7.00 -5.01
CA PRO A 441 -37.17 -7.21 -3.65
C PRO A 441 -35.66 -7.45 -3.57
N SER A 442 -35.05 -6.96 -2.50
CA SER A 442 -33.63 -7.02 -2.23
C SER A 442 -33.37 -7.43 -0.77
N ARG A 443 -32.08 -7.55 -0.41
CA ARG A 443 -31.60 -7.85 0.94
C ARG A 443 -32.25 -7.00 2.04
N PHE A 444 -32.34 -5.68 1.85
CA PHE A 444 -32.89 -4.76 2.87
C PHE A 444 -34.32 -4.30 2.58
N SER A 445 -34.82 -4.51 1.35
CA SER A 445 -36.19 -4.21 0.96
C SER A 445 -36.89 -5.46 0.45
N HIS A 446 -37.43 -6.27 1.37
CA HIS A 446 -38.10 -7.53 1.03
C HIS A 446 -39.43 -7.36 0.28
N THR A 447 -39.98 -6.15 0.24
CA THR A 447 -41.13 -5.81 -0.60
C THR A 447 -40.66 -5.02 -1.82
N PRO A 448 -41.25 -5.24 -3.00
CA PRO A 448 -40.87 -4.49 -4.17
C PRO A 448 -41.29 -3.01 -4.03
N ARG A 449 -40.54 -2.10 -4.66
CA ARG A 449 -40.69 -0.65 -4.49
C ARG A 449 -40.80 0.07 -5.82
N VAL A 450 -41.61 1.13 -5.86
CA VAL A 450 -41.78 1.99 -7.03
C VAL A 450 -41.23 3.37 -6.71
N GLU A 451 -40.40 3.90 -7.61
CA GLU A 451 -39.79 5.23 -7.51
C GLU A 451 -40.09 6.03 -8.78
N PRO A 452 -40.34 7.35 -8.69
CA PRO A 452 -40.63 8.17 -9.87
C PRO A 452 -39.38 8.34 -10.75
N ALA A 453 -39.52 8.19 -12.07
CA ALA A 453 -38.42 8.32 -13.02
C ALA A 453 -37.95 9.77 -13.24
N SER A 454 -38.71 10.76 -12.73
CA SER A 454 -38.27 12.16 -12.61
C SER A 454 -37.03 12.32 -11.70
N ALA A 455 -36.72 11.33 -10.87
CA ALA A 455 -35.51 11.27 -10.06
C ALA A 455 -34.29 10.82 -10.89
N GLN A 456 -33.92 11.61 -11.91
CA GLN A 456 -32.75 11.38 -12.79
C GLN A 456 -31.42 11.19 -12.04
N ARG A 457 -31.37 11.49 -10.74
CA ARG A 457 -30.20 11.34 -9.86
C ARG A 457 -30.05 9.92 -9.29
N LEU A 458 -31.03 9.04 -9.48
CA LEU A 458 -30.98 7.67 -8.98
C LEU A 458 -30.15 6.77 -9.88
N ALA A 459 -29.35 5.91 -9.26
CA ALA A 459 -28.53 4.92 -9.98
C ALA A 459 -29.39 3.97 -10.83
N VAL A 460 -30.59 3.66 -10.33
CA VAL A 460 -31.58 2.80 -11.00
C VAL A 460 -32.07 3.41 -12.32
N TYR A 461 -32.25 4.73 -12.36
CA TYR A 461 -32.60 5.43 -13.60
C TYR A 461 -31.51 5.28 -14.66
N HIS A 462 -30.24 5.44 -14.27
CA HIS A 462 -29.12 5.28 -15.19
C HIS A 462 -28.94 3.82 -15.65
N ALA A 463 -29.10 2.86 -14.76
CA ALA A 463 -29.03 1.44 -15.07
C ALA A 463 -30.06 1.03 -16.14
N THR A 464 -31.33 1.41 -15.93
CA THR A 464 -32.46 1.09 -16.83
C THR A 464 -32.46 1.88 -18.13
N THR A 465 -31.57 2.87 -18.28
CA THR A 465 -31.38 3.64 -19.53
C THR A 465 -30.13 3.24 -20.30
N GLY A 466 -29.50 2.11 -19.94
CA GLY A 466 -28.34 1.60 -20.68
C GLY A 466 -26.99 2.20 -20.26
N ARG A 467 -26.92 2.96 -19.16
CA ARG A 467 -25.69 3.61 -18.72
C ARG A 467 -25.00 2.78 -17.64
N THR A 468 -23.68 2.90 -17.59
CA THR A 468 -22.84 2.28 -16.55
C THR A 468 -22.04 3.36 -15.83
N GLY A 469 -21.89 3.23 -14.51
CA GLY A 469 -21.11 4.17 -13.72
C GLY A 469 -21.22 3.97 -12.22
N LEU A 470 -20.69 4.94 -11.48
CA LEU A 470 -20.80 5.04 -10.03
C LEU A 470 -21.33 6.41 -9.65
N LEU A 471 -22.15 6.45 -8.61
CA LEU A 471 -22.60 7.68 -7.98
C LEU A 471 -22.60 7.53 -6.47
N LYS A 472 -22.23 8.60 -5.77
CA LYS A 472 -22.43 8.70 -4.32
C LYS A 472 -23.77 9.38 -4.09
N THR A 473 -24.63 8.75 -3.29
CA THR A 473 -25.96 9.28 -2.97
C THR A 473 -26.35 8.84 -1.57
N ARG A 474 -27.42 9.42 -1.04
CA ARG A 474 -28.16 8.77 0.03
C ARG A 474 -29.17 7.78 -0.54
N ASP A 475 -29.30 6.64 0.12
CA ASP A 475 -30.31 5.66 -0.20
C ASP A 475 -31.62 5.93 0.58
N TYR A 476 -32.58 5.03 0.44
CA TYR A 476 -33.89 5.11 1.10
C TYR A 476 -33.83 4.85 2.61
N ARG A 477 -32.72 4.31 3.13
CA ARG A 477 -32.45 4.12 4.55
C ARG A 477 -31.80 5.39 5.15
N ASP A 478 -31.69 6.46 4.36
CA ASP A 478 -30.97 7.70 4.67
C ASP A 478 -29.48 7.48 4.99
N LYS A 479 -28.90 6.39 4.47
CA LYS A 479 -27.47 6.07 4.58
C LYS A 479 -26.71 6.59 3.36
N GLU A 480 -25.51 7.11 3.59
CA GLU A 480 -24.62 7.47 2.49
C GLU A 480 -24.04 6.21 1.87
N VAL A 481 -24.28 6.05 0.57
CA VAL A 481 -23.88 4.87 -0.20
C VAL A 481 -23.12 5.28 -1.46
N VAL A 482 -22.20 4.40 -1.88
CA VAL A 482 -21.72 4.36 -3.25
C VAL A 482 -22.62 3.39 -4.01
N ALA A 483 -23.35 3.90 -5.00
CA ALA A 483 -24.18 3.13 -5.89
C ALA A 483 -23.48 2.96 -7.25
N ALA A 484 -23.06 1.75 -7.54
CA ALA A 484 -22.55 1.35 -8.84
C ALA A 484 -23.72 0.79 -9.68
N PHE A 485 -23.78 1.09 -10.98
CA PHE A 485 -24.91 0.70 -11.83
C PHE A 485 -24.49 0.27 -13.24
N THR A 486 -25.26 -0.63 -13.85
CA THR A 486 -25.11 -1.07 -15.24
C THR A 486 -26.43 -1.64 -15.78
N ALA A 487 -26.60 -1.67 -17.10
CA ALA A 487 -27.70 -2.43 -17.73
C ALA A 487 -27.39 -3.93 -17.80
N ILE A 488 -28.43 -4.77 -17.80
CA ILE A 488 -28.32 -6.22 -17.96
C ILE A 488 -28.40 -6.54 -19.47
N GLY A 489 -27.27 -6.31 -20.14
CA GLY A 489 -27.10 -6.21 -21.60
C GLY A 489 -28.33 -5.66 -22.34
N ASP A 490 -28.88 -6.39 -23.32
CA ASP A 490 -29.93 -5.85 -24.21
C ASP A 490 -31.36 -5.92 -23.64
N THR A 491 -31.50 -6.08 -22.32
CA THR A 491 -32.82 -6.10 -21.66
C THR A 491 -33.17 -4.72 -21.09
N ASP A 492 -34.45 -4.48 -20.80
CA ASP A 492 -34.90 -3.25 -20.11
C ASP A 492 -34.62 -3.27 -18.59
N LEU A 493 -33.78 -4.21 -18.14
CA LEU A 493 -33.42 -4.40 -16.74
C LEU A 493 -32.11 -3.65 -16.41
N GLY A 494 -32.13 -2.93 -15.30
CA GLY A 494 -30.97 -2.32 -14.67
C GLY A 494 -30.51 -3.10 -13.45
N LEU A 495 -29.20 -3.19 -13.28
CA LEU A 495 -28.53 -3.74 -12.09
C LEU A 495 -27.85 -2.59 -11.34
N VAL A 496 -28.09 -2.51 -10.02
CA VAL A 496 -27.45 -1.53 -9.14
C VAL A 496 -26.92 -2.25 -7.91
N VAL A 497 -25.67 -1.95 -7.54
CA VAL A 497 -25.04 -2.37 -6.29
C VAL A 497 -24.84 -1.14 -5.43
N LYS A 498 -25.35 -1.15 -4.20
CA LYS A 498 -25.15 -0.09 -3.19
C LYS A 498 -24.30 -0.63 -2.07
N ILE A 499 -23.32 0.15 -1.62
CA ILE A 499 -22.47 -0.18 -0.47
C ILE A 499 -22.37 1.06 0.42
N ASP A 500 -22.48 0.88 1.73
CA ASP A 500 -22.37 1.98 2.69
C ASP A 500 -20.97 2.59 2.67
N VAL A 501 -20.90 3.93 2.65
CA VAL A 501 -19.63 4.67 2.62
C VAL A 501 -18.77 4.35 3.85
N GLU A 502 -19.38 4.15 5.02
CA GLU A 502 -18.65 3.84 6.26
C GLU A 502 -17.90 2.51 6.18
N GLU A 503 -18.55 1.43 5.72
CA GLU A 503 -17.92 0.12 5.57
C GLU A 503 -16.84 0.17 4.48
N LEU A 504 -17.16 0.82 3.37
CA LEU A 504 -16.29 0.92 2.22
C LEU A 504 -14.97 1.64 2.53
N TYR A 505 -15.02 2.72 3.31
CA TYR A 505 -13.84 3.51 3.69
C TYR A 505 -13.23 3.08 5.04
N ALA A 506 -13.82 2.13 5.78
CA ALA A 506 -13.30 1.64 7.06
C ALA A 506 -11.84 1.14 7.01
N PRO A 507 -11.39 0.41 5.96
CA PRO A 507 -9.99 0.01 5.84
C PRO A 507 -9.04 1.22 5.75
N ILE A 508 -9.45 2.26 5.00
CA ILE A 508 -8.69 3.50 4.83
C ILE A 508 -8.62 4.26 6.15
N ALA A 509 -9.75 4.40 6.85
CA ALA A 509 -9.79 5.12 8.12
C ALA A 509 -8.92 4.48 9.21
N ARG A 510 -8.78 3.13 9.20
CA ARG A 510 -7.85 2.42 10.09
C ARG A 510 -6.39 2.68 9.73
N GLN A 511 -6.03 2.55 8.45
CA GLN A 511 -4.67 2.86 8.00
C GLN A 511 -4.31 4.32 8.26
N PHE A 512 -5.24 5.24 8.03
CA PHE A 512 -5.05 6.68 8.26
C PHE A 512 -4.71 6.99 9.72
N ARG A 513 -5.43 6.39 10.68
CA ARG A 513 -5.12 6.57 12.11
C ARG A 513 -3.69 6.15 12.45
N LEU A 514 -3.24 5.03 11.89
CA LEU A 514 -1.88 4.53 12.09
C LEU A 514 -0.83 5.46 11.45
N TRP A 515 -1.09 5.95 10.23
CA TRP A 515 -0.25 6.95 9.56
C TRP A 515 -0.15 8.26 10.36
N LEU A 516 -1.24 8.72 10.97
CA LEU A 516 -1.23 9.93 11.79
C LEU A 516 -0.33 9.78 13.02
N ILE A 517 -0.38 8.60 13.66
CA ILE A 517 0.48 8.26 14.80
C ILE A 517 1.95 8.19 14.35
N LEU A 518 2.23 7.51 13.23
CA LEU A 518 3.59 7.40 12.68
C LEU A 518 4.16 8.75 12.26
N LEU A 519 3.34 9.62 11.67
CA LEU A 519 3.73 10.98 11.29
C LEU A 519 4.04 11.81 12.53
N ALA A 520 3.18 11.77 13.55
CA ALA A 520 3.42 12.46 14.82
C ALA A 520 4.72 11.96 15.50
N ALA A 521 4.94 10.64 15.51
CA ALA A 521 6.17 10.03 16.03
C ALA A 521 7.41 10.44 15.21
N GLY A 522 7.29 10.47 13.88
CA GLY A 522 8.36 10.90 12.97
C GLY A 522 8.74 12.37 13.15
N VAL A 523 7.76 13.27 13.32
CA VAL A 523 8.00 14.68 13.66
C VAL A 523 8.72 14.79 15.00
N ALA A 524 8.26 14.07 16.03
CA ALA A 524 8.90 14.08 17.34
C ALA A 524 10.35 13.58 17.29
N ALA A 525 10.61 12.48 16.57
CA ALA A 525 11.95 11.95 16.36
C ALA A 525 12.85 12.92 15.58
N ALA A 526 12.34 13.53 14.51
CA ALA A 526 13.09 14.51 13.72
C ALA A 526 13.48 15.75 14.55
N LEU A 527 12.55 16.28 15.36
CA LEU A 527 12.82 17.39 16.28
C LEU A 527 13.84 17.00 17.35
N PHE A 528 13.77 15.78 17.86
CA PHE A 528 14.71 15.26 18.85
C PHE A 528 16.13 15.10 18.28
N ILE A 529 16.25 14.49 17.09
CA ILE A 529 17.52 14.33 16.37
C ILE A 529 18.14 15.69 16.05
N LEU A 530 17.33 16.62 15.54
CA LEU A 530 17.76 17.99 15.25
C LEU A 530 18.27 18.69 16.52
N TYR A 531 17.56 18.56 17.64
CA TYR A 531 18.00 19.10 18.93
C TYR A 531 19.35 18.50 19.36
N MET A 532 19.52 17.18 19.20
CA MET A 532 20.77 16.49 19.54
C MET A 532 21.95 16.89 18.64
N LEU A 533 21.72 17.19 17.36
CA LEU A 533 22.78 17.57 16.40
C LEU A 533 23.23 19.03 16.54
N VAL A 534 22.28 19.94 16.74
CA VAL A 534 22.55 21.37 16.75
C VAL A 534 23.20 21.81 18.07
N ARG A 535 22.75 21.27 19.20
CA ARG A 535 23.26 21.63 20.54
C ARG A 535 24.79 21.48 20.67
N PRO A 536 25.44 20.35 20.30
CA PRO A 536 26.90 20.22 20.41
C PRO A 536 27.65 21.11 19.41
N LEU A 537 27.08 21.40 18.24
CA LEU A 537 27.70 22.26 17.24
C LEU A 537 27.71 23.73 17.70
N ALA A 538 26.60 24.17 18.26
CA ALA A 538 26.43 25.53 18.73
C ALA A 538 27.29 25.81 19.99
N GLN A 539 27.38 24.84 20.91
CA GLN A 539 28.35 24.86 22.01
C GLN A 539 29.82 24.95 21.55
N ARG A 540 30.18 24.30 20.44
CA ARG A 540 31.55 24.36 19.89
C ARG A 540 31.86 25.71 19.27
N LEU A 541 30.89 26.34 18.62
CA LEU A 541 31.03 27.67 18.00
C LEU A 541 31.20 28.77 19.06
N MET A 542 30.40 28.75 20.14
CA MET A 542 30.56 29.71 21.25
C MET A 542 31.95 29.65 21.87
N ARG A 543 32.45 28.44 22.16
CA ARG A 543 33.83 28.25 22.68
C ARG A 543 34.91 28.74 21.72
N SER A 544 34.62 28.82 20.41
CA SER A 544 35.56 29.34 19.42
C SER A 544 35.54 30.88 19.35
N GLU A 545 34.37 31.51 19.51
CA GLU A 545 34.25 32.97 19.56
C GLU A 545 34.84 33.55 20.85
N GLU A 546 34.60 32.92 22.00
CA GLU A 546 35.22 33.32 23.27
C GLU A 546 36.76 33.26 23.18
N LYS A 547 37.30 32.21 22.56
CA LYS A 547 38.75 32.08 22.29
C LYS A 547 39.26 33.15 21.32
N ALA A 548 38.47 33.53 20.31
CA ALA A 548 38.86 34.56 19.35
C ALA A 548 38.85 35.98 19.95
N ARG A 549 37.86 36.32 20.78
CA ARG A 549 37.81 37.60 21.51
C ARG A 549 38.98 37.73 22.49
N TRP A 550 39.25 36.65 23.23
CA TRP A 550 40.42 36.56 24.11
C TRP A 550 41.73 36.78 23.34
N SER A 551 41.89 36.21 22.13
CA SER A 551 43.10 36.40 21.31
C SER A 551 43.30 37.84 20.80
N SER A 552 42.21 38.59 20.59
CA SER A 552 42.24 39.98 20.13
C SER A 552 42.59 40.96 21.24
N GLU A 553 42.14 40.71 22.48
CA GLU A 553 42.50 41.51 23.65
C GLU A 553 43.94 41.22 24.08
N LEU A 554 44.39 39.96 23.96
CA LEU A 554 45.77 39.53 24.22
C LEU A 554 46.78 40.17 23.26
N ALA A 555 46.41 40.43 22.00
CA ALA A 555 47.29 41.04 21.00
C ALA A 555 47.63 42.52 21.30
N ARG A 556 46.76 43.26 22.01
CA ARG A 556 47.04 44.63 22.46
C ARG A 556 47.90 44.68 23.72
N ALA A 557 47.74 43.71 24.62
CA ALA A 557 48.57 43.57 25.82
C ALA A 557 49.99 43.02 25.54
N GLN A 558 50.20 42.38 24.38
CA GLN A 558 51.49 41.78 23.99
C GLN A 558 52.57 42.77 23.57
N ALA A 559 52.23 44.02 23.23
CA ALA A 559 53.22 45.05 22.92
C ALA A 559 53.97 45.55 24.18
N GLU A 560 53.36 45.42 25.36
CA GLU A 560 53.91 45.90 26.65
C GLU A 560 54.62 44.79 27.45
N ALA A 561 54.34 43.51 27.16
CA ALA A 561 54.80 42.38 27.96
C ALA A 561 56.16 41.77 27.51
N LEU A 562 57.03 42.54 26.86
CA LEU A 562 58.34 42.06 26.42
C LEU A 562 59.29 41.74 27.61
N GLN A 563 58.99 42.27 28.81
CA GLN A 563 59.72 41.91 30.05
C GLN A 563 59.16 40.66 30.77
N HIS A 564 58.00 40.13 30.37
CA HIS A 564 57.36 38.94 30.96
C HIS A 564 57.66 37.63 30.19
N SER A 565 58.73 37.63 29.40
CA SER A 565 59.13 36.52 28.51
C SER A 565 59.70 35.31 29.29
N GLU A 566 60.45 35.52 30.38
CA GLU A 566 61.15 34.42 31.07
C GLU A 566 60.24 33.55 31.97
N ALA A 567 59.20 34.14 32.57
CA ALA A 567 58.26 33.37 33.41
C ALA A 567 57.25 32.56 32.58
N ARG A 568 56.93 33.01 31.36
CA ARG A 568 55.93 32.38 30.48
C ARG A 568 56.43 31.07 29.86
N VAL A 569 57.72 30.96 29.55
CA VAL A 569 58.30 29.74 28.95
C VAL A 569 58.27 28.56 29.93
N ARG A 570 58.55 28.78 31.23
CA ARG A 570 58.43 27.74 32.26
C ARG A 570 56.97 27.30 32.47
N ALA A 571 56.03 28.23 32.54
CA ALA A 571 54.60 27.91 32.70
C ALA A 571 54.00 27.16 31.49
N ILE A 572 54.50 27.41 30.27
CA ILE A 572 54.08 26.69 29.07
C ILE A 572 54.54 25.23 29.13
N LEU A 573 55.81 24.97 29.44
CA LEU A 573 56.36 23.60 29.55
C LEU A 573 55.69 22.79 30.67
N ASP A 574 55.32 23.44 31.78
CA ASP A 574 54.66 22.78 32.92
C ASP A 574 53.18 22.43 32.66
N SER A 575 52.53 23.11 31.71
CA SER A 575 51.10 22.91 31.39
C SER A 575 50.83 21.98 30.21
N THR A 576 51.85 21.58 29.45
CA THR A 576 51.66 20.69 28.30
C THR A 576 51.29 19.28 28.75
N ALA A 577 50.35 18.65 28.02
CA ALA A 577 49.91 17.28 28.29
C ALA A 577 50.85 16.21 27.68
N GLU A 578 51.79 16.63 26.84
CA GLU A 578 52.78 15.79 26.18
C GLU A 578 54.09 15.80 26.98
N ALA A 579 54.76 14.65 27.06
CA ALA A 579 56.02 14.51 27.76
C ALA A 579 57.14 15.15 26.92
N VAL A 580 57.84 16.13 27.48
CA VAL A 580 58.96 16.80 26.83
C VAL A 580 60.23 16.53 27.63
N LEU A 581 61.22 15.92 26.99
CA LEU A 581 62.54 15.65 27.54
C LEU A 581 63.59 16.41 26.73
N THR A 582 64.55 17.01 27.41
CA THR A 582 65.76 17.56 26.78
C THR A 582 66.92 16.63 27.13
N LEU A 583 67.72 16.25 26.14
CA LEU A 583 68.88 15.37 26.29
C LEU A 583 70.17 16.09 25.93
N GLY A 584 71.27 15.69 26.58
CA GLY A 584 72.62 16.17 26.29
C GLY A 584 73.21 15.54 25.04
N HIS A 585 74.43 15.96 24.67
CA HIS A 585 75.16 15.36 23.55
C HIS A 585 75.44 13.86 23.79
N ASP A 586 75.56 13.45 25.05
CA ASP A 586 75.71 12.06 25.51
C ASP A 586 74.40 11.25 25.49
N ARG A 587 73.29 11.84 25.00
CA ARG A 587 71.93 11.26 24.93
C ARG A 587 71.30 10.96 26.30
N ASN A 588 71.86 11.53 27.37
CA ASN A 588 71.30 11.44 28.71
C ASN A 588 70.29 12.56 28.96
N VAL A 589 69.25 12.27 29.73
CA VAL A 589 68.18 13.24 30.06
C VAL A 589 68.73 14.37 30.94
N LEU A 590 68.68 15.61 30.44
CA LEU A 590 69.09 16.82 31.14
C LEU A 590 67.93 17.49 31.88
N SER A 591 66.76 17.55 31.24
CA SER A 591 65.58 18.18 31.82
C SER A 591 64.31 17.50 31.35
N ILE A 592 63.27 17.53 32.17
CA ILE A 592 61.96 16.98 31.86
C ILE A 592 60.86 17.96 32.26
N ASN A 593 59.71 17.88 31.59
CA ASN A 593 58.50 18.55 32.07
C ASN A 593 57.67 17.62 32.99
N PRO A 594 56.74 18.15 33.80
CA PRO A 594 55.89 17.36 34.69
C PRO A 594 55.01 16.29 33.99
N ALA A 595 54.79 16.41 32.68
CA ALA A 595 54.09 15.37 31.91
C ALA A 595 54.91 14.09 31.75
N VAL A 596 56.25 14.17 31.78
CA VAL A 596 57.14 12.99 31.75
C VAL A 596 56.93 12.12 32.99
N GLU A 597 56.83 12.71 34.18
CA GLU A 597 56.56 11.94 35.41
C GLU A 597 55.18 11.28 35.38
N ARG A 598 54.17 11.96 34.81
CA ARG A 598 52.81 11.41 34.67
C ARG A 598 52.73 10.28 33.64
N ILE A 599 53.41 10.42 32.50
CA ILE A 599 53.35 9.45 31.41
C ILE A 599 54.22 8.23 31.71
N PHE A 600 55.45 8.41 32.20
CA PHE A 600 56.39 7.31 32.45
C PHE A 600 56.42 6.83 33.91
N GLY A 601 55.84 7.56 34.86
CA GLY A 601 55.69 7.14 36.26
C GLY A 601 56.96 7.21 37.12
N TYR A 602 58.08 7.67 36.56
CA TYR A 602 59.31 7.90 37.32
C TYR A 602 59.34 9.32 37.88
N ARG A 603 59.95 9.50 39.05
CA ARG A 603 60.28 10.83 39.58
C ARG A 603 61.47 11.44 38.84
N ALA A 604 61.46 12.77 38.67
CA ALA A 604 62.44 13.55 37.92
C ALA A 604 63.89 13.26 38.35
N GLU A 605 64.12 13.15 39.66
CA GLU A 605 65.42 12.87 40.27
C GLU A 605 66.06 11.58 39.79
N ARG A 606 65.24 10.59 39.40
CA ARG A 606 65.71 9.30 38.91
C ARG A 606 65.90 9.28 37.39
N LEU A 607 65.22 10.18 36.67
CA LEU A 607 65.26 10.25 35.21
C LEU A 607 66.41 11.09 34.69
N ILE A 608 66.80 12.14 35.41
CA ILE A 608 67.93 13.00 35.03
C ILE A 608 69.22 12.18 35.04
N GLY A 609 69.96 12.22 33.94
CA GLY A 609 71.19 11.44 33.72
C GLY A 609 70.98 10.05 33.11
N MET A 610 69.74 9.58 32.94
CA MET A 610 69.48 8.30 32.26
C MET A 610 69.54 8.43 30.73
N PRO A 611 70.05 7.43 30.01
CA PRO A 611 69.99 7.42 28.55
C PRO A 611 68.56 7.16 28.06
N LEU A 612 68.12 7.85 26.99
CA LEU A 612 66.76 7.70 26.45
C LEU A 612 66.41 6.23 26.13
N GLY A 613 67.38 5.45 25.65
CA GLY A 613 67.20 4.04 25.31
C GLY A 613 66.82 3.14 26.50
N ALA A 614 67.04 3.58 27.74
CA ALA A 614 66.55 2.89 28.92
C ALA A 614 65.05 3.15 29.18
N LEU A 615 64.51 4.28 28.70
CA LEU A 615 63.10 4.64 28.86
C LEU A 615 62.23 4.12 27.73
N VAL A 616 62.69 4.24 26.48
CA VAL A 616 61.93 3.88 25.29
C VAL A 616 62.78 3.05 24.34
N HIS A 617 62.25 1.90 23.97
CA HIS A 617 62.85 1.00 23.00
C HIS A 617 62.15 1.18 21.64
N THR A 618 62.93 1.49 20.62
CA THR A 618 62.49 1.64 19.23
C THR A 618 63.19 0.62 18.35
N ASP A 619 62.58 0.26 17.23
CA ASP A 619 63.20 -0.59 16.21
C ASP A 619 64.21 0.26 15.40
N GLY A 620 65.47 0.32 15.87
CA GLY A 620 66.56 1.12 15.28
C GLY A 620 67.08 2.25 16.19
N ASP A 621 68.17 2.94 15.80
CA ASP A 621 68.70 4.09 16.55
C ASP A 621 67.85 5.35 16.24
N PRO A 622 67.05 5.86 17.20
CA PRO A 622 66.14 6.96 16.94
C PRO A 622 66.86 8.30 16.69
N PHE A 623 68.17 8.37 16.95
CA PHE A 623 68.99 9.56 16.76
C PHE A 623 69.71 9.63 15.40
N SER A 624 69.74 8.55 14.60
CA SER A 624 70.31 8.56 13.26
C SER A 624 69.24 8.66 12.17
N ASP A 625 68.18 7.87 12.28
CA ASP A 625 67.25 7.62 11.16
C ASP A 625 65.88 8.32 11.32
N GLY A 626 65.60 8.86 12.51
CA GLY A 626 64.26 9.35 12.89
C GLY A 626 64.18 10.81 13.34
N VAL A 627 65.23 11.60 13.18
CA VAL A 627 65.22 13.05 13.51
C VAL A 627 64.17 13.77 12.67
N GLY A 628 63.28 14.54 13.33
CA GLY A 628 62.18 15.28 12.70
C GLY A 628 61.02 14.43 12.17
N LYS A 629 60.99 13.13 12.45
CA LYS A 629 59.89 12.23 12.06
C LYS A 629 59.24 11.59 13.29
N PRO A 630 57.91 11.35 13.27
CA PRO A 630 57.25 10.59 14.31
C PRO A 630 57.72 9.13 14.28
N LEU A 631 58.24 8.67 15.41
CA LEU A 631 58.70 7.33 15.71
C LEU A 631 57.78 6.71 16.74
N VAL A 632 57.41 5.44 16.59
CA VAL A 632 56.64 4.71 17.60
C VAL A 632 57.59 3.77 18.34
N GLY A 633 57.59 3.86 19.66
CA GLY A 633 58.43 3.05 20.53
C GLY A 633 57.65 2.48 21.70
N ARG A 634 58.20 1.43 22.33
CA ARG A 634 57.68 0.88 23.57
C ARG A 634 58.42 1.49 24.75
N ALA A 635 57.67 2.21 25.58
CA ALA A 635 58.16 2.78 26.81
C ALA A 635 57.78 1.91 28.01
N PHE A 636 58.65 1.82 29.01
CA PHE A 636 58.37 1.06 30.23
C PHE A 636 58.15 2.00 31.40
N ARG A 637 56.97 1.94 32.01
CA ARG A 637 56.66 2.70 33.22
C ARG A 637 57.44 2.18 34.43
N ALA A 638 57.55 3.01 35.47
CA ALA A 638 58.21 2.64 36.74
C ALA A 638 57.57 1.44 37.46
N ASP A 639 56.32 1.10 37.15
CA ASP A 639 55.58 -0.07 37.63
C ASP A 639 55.85 -1.34 36.80
N GLY A 640 56.71 -1.27 35.78
CA GLY A 640 57.05 -2.35 34.87
C GLY A 640 56.08 -2.53 33.70
N LYS A 641 55.01 -1.72 33.59
CA LYS A 641 54.03 -1.83 32.50
C LYS A 641 54.55 -1.16 31.23
N ALA A 642 54.57 -1.90 30.13
CA ALA A 642 54.87 -1.34 28.82
C ALA A 642 53.69 -0.50 28.29
N ILE A 643 53.98 0.70 27.82
CA ILE A 643 53.05 1.60 27.12
C ILE A 643 53.64 1.95 25.75
N GLU A 644 52.79 2.07 24.73
CA GLU A 644 53.24 2.54 23.42
C GLU A 644 53.22 4.07 23.38
N VAL A 645 54.35 4.65 22.96
CA VAL A 645 54.50 6.10 22.83
C VAL A 645 54.91 6.45 21.41
N GLU A 646 54.27 7.47 20.86
CA GLU A 646 54.74 8.14 19.65
C GLU A 646 55.65 9.29 20.09
N MET A 647 56.85 9.38 19.50
CA MET A 647 57.82 10.42 19.83
C MET A 647 58.41 11.08 18.60
N ILE A 648 58.76 12.35 18.74
CA ILE A 648 59.53 13.11 17.75
C ILE A 648 60.79 13.60 18.44
N ILE A 649 61.94 13.39 17.80
CA ILE A 649 63.24 13.82 18.28
C ILE A 649 63.76 14.90 17.34
N ASP A 650 64.03 16.08 17.88
CA ASP A 650 64.61 17.20 17.15
C ASP A 650 65.89 17.69 17.83
N ARG A 651 66.81 18.24 17.02
CA ARG A 651 68.03 18.86 17.54
C ARG A 651 67.82 20.35 17.69
N VAL A 652 68.11 20.89 18.87
CA VAL A 652 67.99 22.31 19.19
C VAL A 652 69.35 22.84 19.65
N ASN A 653 69.76 23.99 19.11
CA ASN A 653 70.96 24.69 19.53
C ASN A 653 70.62 25.67 20.65
N ALA A 654 71.18 25.48 21.83
CA ALA A 654 71.00 26.35 22.98
C ALA A 654 72.35 26.98 23.35
N GLY A 655 72.67 28.14 22.78
CA GLY A 655 74.01 28.74 22.89
C GLY A 655 75.08 27.88 22.20
N ASP A 656 76.23 27.70 22.86
CA ASP A 656 77.38 26.92 22.36
C ASP A 656 77.25 25.40 22.52
N GLN A 657 76.09 24.88 22.99
CA GLN A 657 75.86 23.45 23.16
C GLN A 657 74.66 22.96 22.34
N ALA A 658 74.83 21.81 21.69
CA ALA A 658 73.76 21.11 20.98
C ALA A 658 73.01 20.18 21.94
N ALA A 659 71.69 20.34 22.02
CA ALA A 659 70.81 19.50 22.81
C ALA A 659 69.77 18.81 21.90
N TRP A 660 69.21 17.70 22.38
CA TRP A 660 68.10 17.03 21.72
C TRP A 660 66.81 17.28 22.50
N VAL A 661 65.72 17.58 21.81
CA VAL A 661 64.40 17.69 22.40
C VAL A 661 63.56 16.52 21.91
N VAL A 662 63.02 15.76 22.86
CA VAL A 662 62.13 14.62 22.61
C VAL A 662 60.75 14.99 23.11
N VAL A 663 59.77 15.00 22.22
CA VAL A 663 58.36 15.11 22.59
C VAL A 663 57.73 13.74 22.43
N ALA A 664 57.19 13.18 23.52
CA ALA A 664 56.58 11.86 23.56
C ALA A 664 55.11 11.96 24.00
N ARG A 665 54.26 11.19 23.32
CA ARG A 665 52.82 11.16 23.53
C ARG A 665 52.33 9.73 23.73
N ASP A 666 51.55 9.52 24.79
CA ASP A 666 50.83 8.27 25.01
C ASP A 666 49.70 8.15 23.97
N ILE A 667 49.73 7.07 23.17
CA ILE A 667 48.76 6.81 22.11
C ILE A 667 47.76 5.69 22.48
N SER A 668 47.76 5.23 23.73
CA SER A 668 46.95 4.10 24.20
C SER A 668 45.44 4.33 23.99
N GLU A 669 44.92 5.50 24.37
CA GLU A 669 43.49 5.82 24.27
C GLU A 669 43.03 5.98 22.81
N ARG A 670 43.88 6.57 21.96
CA ARG A 670 43.58 6.78 20.55
C ARG A 670 43.50 5.45 19.78
N ARG A 671 44.44 4.53 20.05
CA ARG A 671 44.45 3.18 19.44
C ARG A 671 43.24 2.36 19.86
N GLU A 672 42.78 2.48 21.10
CA GLU A 672 41.58 1.79 21.59
C GLU A 672 40.29 2.31 20.92
N GLN A 673 40.18 3.63 20.73
CA GLN A 673 39.05 4.22 19.99
C GLN A 673 39.04 3.82 18.51
N GLU A 674 40.21 3.79 17.85
CA GLU A 674 40.33 3.33 16.46
C GLU A 674 40.00 1.83 16.31
N ARG A 675 40.38 1.00 17.29
CA ARG A 675 40.04 -0.43 17.33
C ARG A 675 38.54 -0.66 17.50
N MET A 676 37.91 0.02 18.47
CA MET A 676 36.46 -0.08 18.71
C MET A 676 35.65 0.41 17.51
N LEU A 677 36.11 1.46 16.82
CA LEU A 677 35.48 1.94 15.59
C LEU A 677 35.58 0.93 14.44
N ARG A 678 36.74 0.27 14.27
CA ARG A 678 36.90 -0.80 13.26
C ARG A 678 36.05 -2.02 13.57
N GLU A 679 35.95 -2.41 14.83
CA GLU A 679 35.13 -3.55 15.28
C GLU A 679 33.63 -3.29 15.08
N THR A 680 33.16 -2.07 15.38
CA THR A 680 31.77 -1.68 15.14
C THR A 680 31.45 -1.54 13.65
N HIS A 681 32.36 -0.99 12.85
CA HIS A 681 32.21 -0.93 11.39
C HIS A 681 32.11 -2.33 10.77
N ALA A 682 33.01 -3.25 11.13
CA ALA A 682 32.99 -4.63 10.68
C ALA A 682 31.75 -5.41 11.17
N ARG A 683 31.15 -5.02 12.30
CA ARG A 683 29.87 -5.60 12.78
C ARG A 683 28.68 -5.07 11.98
N LEU A 684 28.66 -3.77 11.66
CA LEU A 684 27.63 -3.14 10.81
C LEU A 684 27.65 -3.71 9.38
N GLU A 685 28.82 -3.84 8.77
CA GLU A 685 28.94 -4.40 7.41
C GLU A 685 28.44 -5.84 7.33
N ARG A 686 28.76 -6.69 8.33
CA ARG A 686 28.22 -8.06 8.42
C ARG A 686 26.70 -8.08 8.58
N GLY A 687 26.13 -7.17 9.38
CA GLY A 687 24.68 -7.04 9.55
C GLY A 687 23.96 -6.60 8.26
N LEU A 688 24.52 -5.61 7.56
CA LEU A 688 23.98 -5.13 6.28
C LEU A 688 24.02 -6.22 5.20
N ALA A 689 25.10 -6.99 5.12
CA ALA A 689 25.20 -8.12 4.19
C ALA A 689 24.14 -9.21 4.47
N SER A 690 23.91 -9.53 5.75
CA SER A 690 22.88 -10.51 6.15
C SER A 690 21.45 -10.04 5.81
N LEU A 691 21.15 -8.76 6.02
CA LEU A 691 19.85 -8.17 5.65
C LEU A 691 19.64 -8.14 4.13
N ALA A 692 20.67 -7.75 3.37
CA ALA A 692 20.60 -7.74 1.90
C ALA A 692 20.34 -9.15 1.34
N GLN A 693 21.00 -10.17 1.88
CA GLN A 693 20.77 -11.56 1.51
C GLN A 693 19.34 -12.01 1.81
N ARG A 694 18.80 -11.71 3.00
CA ARG A 694 17.41 -12.05 3.36
C ARG A 694 16.37 -11.37 2.45
N ASN A 695 16.63 -10.12 2.05
CA ASN A 695 15.76 -9.42 1.10
C ASN A 695 15.76 -10.06 -0.30
N GLU A 696 16.91 -10.56 -0.77
CA GLU A 696 17.01 -11.26 -2.07
C GLU A 696 16.30 -12.62 -2.04
N GLU A 697 16.44 -13.38 -0.94
CA GLU A 697 15.71 -14.63 -0.70
C GLU A 697 14.19 -14.38 -0.69
N MET A 698 13.72 -13.35 0.03
CA MET A 698 12.31 -12.96 0.06
C MET A 698 11.76 -12.56 -1.31
N ALA A 699 12.51 -11.76 -2.08
CA ALA A 699 12.12 -11.38 -3.44
C ALA A 699 12.01 -12.59 -4.38
N THR A 700 12.89 -13.58 -4.20
CA THR A 700 12.87 -14.82 -4.99
C THR A 700 11.70 -15.72 -4.61
N LEU A 701 11.34 -15.81 -3.33
CA LEU A 701 10.13 -16.51 -2.86
C LEU A 701 8.85 -15.92 -3.46
N VAL A 702 8.68 -14.60 -3.41
CA VAL A 702 7.50 -13.93 -3.98
C VAL A 702 7.37 -14.21 -5.48
N ARG A 703 8.50 -14.21 -6.19
CA ARG A 703 8.54 -14.54 -7.62
C ARG A 703 8.21 -16.01 -7.88
N MET A 704 8.71 -16.93 -7.08
CA MET A 704 8.37 -18.36 -7.15
C MET A 704 6.87 -18.57 -6.97
N SER A 705 6.29 -18.00 -5.91
CA SER A 705 4.85 -18.06 -5.60
C SER A 705 3.99 -17.65 -6.81
N ARG A 706 4.32 -16.52 -7.44
CA ARG A 706 3.61 -16.02 -8.63
C ARG A 706 3.73 -16.95 -9.85
N VAL A 707 4.89 -17.59 -10.04
CA VAL A 707 5.08 -18.54 -11.14
C VAL A 707 4.29 -19.82 -10.89
N LEU A 708 4.36 -20.37 -9.68
CA LEU A 708 3.64 -21.58 -9.30
C LEU A 708 2.12 -21.43 -9.48
N GLN A 709 1.55 -20.28 -9.11
CA GLN A 709 0.11 -19.98 -9.28
C GLN A 709 -0.36 -19.87 -10.74
N ARG A 710 0.57 -19.75 -11.70
CA ARG A 710 0.27 -19.62 -13.13
C ARG A 710 0.55 -20.90 -13.92
N CYS A 711 1.13 -21.91 -13.29
CA CYS A 711 1.37 -23.19 -13.93
C CYS A 711 0.05 -23.81 -14.38
N ALA A 712 0.04 -24.40 -15.57
CA ALA A 712 -1.14 -25.03 -16.14
C ALA A 712 -1.23 -26.54 -15.83
N ASN A 713 -0.11 -27.15 -15.42
CA ASN A 713 0.00 -28.57 -15.14
C ASN A 713 1.11 -28.84 -14.10
N GLU A 714 1.08 -30.03 -13.49
CA GLU A 714 2.06 -30.42 -12.47
C GLU A 714 3.50 -30.47 -13.00
N THR A 715 3.71 -30.76 -14.29
CA THR A 715 5.06 -30.83 -14.89
C THR A 715 5.74 -29.46 -14.91
N GLU A 716 4.98 -28.39 -15.14
CA GLU A 716 5.47 -27.00 -15.04
C GLU A 716 5.82 -26.64 -13.60
N VAL A 717 5.03 -27.09 -12.62
CA VAL A 717 5.34 -26.92 -11.20
C VAL A 717 6.68 -27.58 -10.87
N TYR A 718 6.91 -28.81 -11.32
CA TYR A 718 8.17 -29.53 -11.05
C TYR A 718 9.38 -28.79 -11.64
N LYS A 719 9.25 -28.24 -12.85
CA LYS A 719 10.30 -27.40 -13.47
C LYS A 719 10.55 -26.12 -12.68
N ALA A 720 9.48 -25.44 -12.24
CA ALA A 720 9.58 -24.23 -11.43
C ALA A 720 10.26 -24.53 -10.08
N VAL A 721 9.86 -25.60 -9.39
CA VAL A 721 10.48 -26.04 -8.13
C VAL A 721 11.97 -26.31 -8.31
N LYS A 722 12.38 -27.01 -9.37
CA LYS A 722 13.80 -27.23 -9.68
C LYS A 722 14.56 -25.92 -9.91
N GLN A 723 13.98 -24.99 -10.67
CA GLN A 723 14.60 -23.71 -10.99
C GLN A 723 14.75 -22.83 -9.74
N PHE A 724 13.68 -22.65 -8.97
CA PHE A 724 13.69 -21.80 -7.79
C PHE A 724 14.41 -22.46 -6.61
N GLY A 725 14.39 -23.79 -6.50
CA GLY A 725 15.21 -24.54 -5.54
C GLY A 725 16.70 -24.24 -5.70
N THR A 726 17.20 -24.23 -6.95
CA THR A 726 18.59 -23.84 -7.26
C THR A 726 18.92 -22.40 -6.85
N LEU A 727 17.95 -21.48 -6.92
CA LEU A 727 18.16 -20.06 -6.60
C LEU A 727 18.06 -19.77 -5.09
N LEU A 728 17.11 -20.42 -4.40
CA LEU A 728 16.82 -20.24 -2.97
C LEU A 728 17.80 -21.01 -2.08
N PHE A 729 18.24 -22.20 -2.51
CA PHE A 729 19.11 -23.10 -1.75
C PHE A 729 20.46 -23.24 -2.46
N ARG A 730 21.22 -22.14 -2.54
CA ARG A 730 22.50 -22.09 -3.28
C ARG A 730 23.51 -23.05 -2.67
N GLY A 731 23.87 -24.09 -3.42
CA GLY A 731 24.87 -25.09 -3.00
C GLY A 731 24.33 -26.19 -2.07
N GLU A 732 23.03 -26.16 -1.74
CA GLU A 732 22.38 -27.17 -0.91
C GLU A 732 21.54 -28.11 -1.80
N ALA A 733 21.72 -29.43 -1.64
CA ALA A 733 20.97 -30.41 -2.41
C ALA A 733 19.54 -30.54 -1.89
N GLY A 734 18.56 -30.70 -2.78
CA GLY A 734 17.20 -30.95 -2.35
C GLY A 734 16.32 -31.62 -3.38
N SER A 735 15.27 -32.27 -2.88
CA SER A 735 14.36 -33.11 -3.65
C SER A 735 12.93 -32.99 -3.14
N LEU A 736 11.99 -32.88 -4.08
CA LEU A 736 10.55 -32.93 -3.84
C LEU A 736 10.05 -34.34 -4.16
N TYR A 737 9.52 -35.01 -3.13
CA TYR A 737 8.85 -36.29 -3.26
C TYR A 737 7.35 -36.11 -3.06
N LEU A 738 6.53 -36.66 -3.97
CA LEU A 738 5.07 -36.63 -3.84
C LEU A 738 4.52 -38.05 -3.68
N GLN A 739 3.46 -38.17 -2.91
CA GLN A 739 2.76 -39.43 -2.69
C GLN A 739 1.98 -39.82 -3.95
N THR A 740 2.26 -41.00 -4.47
CA THR A 740 1.52 -41.61 -5.58
C THR A 740 0.92 -42.96 -5.15
N GLU A 741 0.16 -43.60 -6.03
CA GLU A 741 -0.35 -44.97 -5.81
C GLU A 741 0.77 -46.00 -5.61
N HIS A 742 1.95 -45.74 -6.19
CA HIS A 742 3.14 -46.60 -6.08
C HIS A 742 4.11 -46.15 -4.96
N GLY A 743 3.64 -45.35 -4.01
CA GLY A 743 4.47 -44.80 -2.94
C GLY A 743 5.05 -43.42 -3.26
N LEU A 744 6.03 -42.99 -2.48
CA LEU A 744 6.74 -41.72 -2.67
C LEU A 744 7.64 -41.76 -3.90
N GLN A 745 7.43 -40.81 -4.82
CA GLN A 745 8.25 -40.67 -6.03
C GLN A 745 8.88 -39.28 -6.11
N GLU A 746 10.15 -39.23 -6.50
CA GLU A 746 10.86 -37.97 -6.75
C GLU A 746 10.28 -37.29 -7.99
N LYS A 747 9.84 -36.03 -7.85
CA LYS A 747 9.24 -35.23 -8.93
C LYS A 747 10.12 -34.07 -9.36
N ALA A 748 10.91 -33.51 -8.45
CA ALA A 748 11.89 -32.47 -8.75
C ALA A 748 13.13 -32.62 -7.86
N ALA A 749 14.30 -32.32 -8.43
CA ALA A 749 15.58 -32.37 -7.72
C ALA A 749 16.51 -31.26 -8.21
N TRP A 750 17.27 -30.67 -7.30
CA TRP A 750 18.29 -29.67 -7.59
C TRP A 750 19.60 -30.00 -6.86
N HIS A 751 20.72 -29.48 -7.38
CA HIS A 751 22.07 -29.72 -6.84
C HIS A 751 22.39 -31.20 -6.54
N GLY A 752 21.98 -32.11 -7.43
CA GLY A 752 22.25 -33.56 -7.31
C GLY A 752 21.20 -34.35 -6.53
N GLY A 753 20.19 -33.68 -5.96
CA GLY A 753 19.09 -34.31 -5.23
C GLY A 753 19.51 -34.94 -3.89
N VAL A 754 18.52 -35.36 -3.13
CA VAL A 754 18.68 -36.12 -1.88
C VAL A 754 18.00 -37.47 -2.10
N PRO A 755 18.75 -38.51 -2.53
CA PRO A 755 18.16 -39.82 -2.79
C PRO A 755 17.62 -40.44 -1.51
N LEU A 756 16.50 -41.16 -1.62
CA LEU A 756 15.95 -41.99 -0.55
C LEU A 756 16.44 -43.45 -0.72
N GLY A 757 17.14 -43.99 0.26
CA GLY A 757 17.40 -45.42 0.42
C GLY A 757 16.26 -46.16 1.16
N GLU A 758 16.28 -47.50 1.19
CA GLU A 758 15.20 -48.33 1.77
C GLU A 758 14.82 -47.97 3.23
N LYS A 759 15.80 -47.60 4.06
CA LYS A 759 15.58 -47.16 5.46
C LYS A 759 15.10 -45.70 5.59
N GLU A 760 15.30 -44.92 4.54
CA GLU A 760 14.96 -43.49 4.51
C GLU A 760 13.55 -43.28 3.97
N HIS A 761 13.10 -44.17 3.07
CA HIS A 761 11.69 -44.31 2.67
C HIS A 761 10.77 -44.44 3.89
N THR A 762 11.20 -45.14 4.95
CA THR A 762 10.40 -45.28 6.18
C THR A 762 10.29 -44.00 7.02
N CYS A 763 11.27 -43.07 6.99
CA CYS A 763 11.14 -41.74 7.64
C CYS A 763 10.13 -40.89 6.85
N ALA A 764 10.29 -40.84 5.52
CA ALA A 764 9.43 -40.06 4.64
C ALA A 764 7.98 -40.57 4.60
N ASP A 765 7.77 -41.89 4.56
CA ASP A 765 6.44 -42.50 4.61
C ASP A 765 5.72 -42.24 5.94
N ARG A 766 6.45 -42.19 7.06
CA ARG A 766 5.89 -41.82 8.39
C ARG A 766 5.49 -40.35 8.48
N VAL A 767 6.17 -39.45 7.76
CA VAL A 767 5.79 -38.03 7.67
C VAL A 767 4.51 -37.86 6.86
N VAL A 768 4.32 -38.68 5.83
CA VAL A 768 3.11 -38.66 4.98
C VAL A 768 1.93 -39.44 5.62
N ARG A 769 2.21 -40.48 6.41
CA ARG A 769 1.23 -41.30 7.14
C ARG A 769 1.56 -41.31 8.64
N PRO A 770 1.01 -40.38 9.46
CA PRO A 770 1.24 -40.39 10.89
C PRO A 770 0.55 -41.61 11.51
N VAL A 771 1.29 -42.69 11.74
CA VAL A 771 0.82 -43.85 12.52
C VAL A 771 0.92 -43.50 14.00
N ALA A 772 -0.12 -43.81 14.78
CA ALA A 772 -0.27 -43.44 16.19
C ALA A 772 0.80 -44.00 17.14
N GLU A 773 1.67 -44.91 16.69
CA GLU A 773 2.71 -45.52 17.52
C GLU A 773 4.07 -45.52 16.81
N GLY A 774 4.99 -44.68 17.30
CA GLY A 774 6.44 -44.86 17.12
C GLY A 774 7.10 -44.16 15.93
N GLY A 775 7.66 -42.98 16.20
CA GLY A 775 9.00 -42.63 15.67
C GLY A 775 9.09 -41.81 14.38
N CYS A 776 8.59 -40.58 14.42
CA CYS A 776 9.37 -39.38 14.08
C CYS A 776 8.86 -38.29 15.02
N ASN A 777 9.60 -37.96 16.08
CA ASN A 777 9.18 -36.93 17.04
C ASN A 777 9.25 -35.56 16.37
N VAL A 778 8.18 -35.15 15.69
CA VAL A 778 8.01 -33.80 15.10
C VAL A 778 7.98 -32.71 16.18
N ARG A 779 7.99 -33.08 17.47
CA ARG A 779 7.97 -32.13 18.61
C ARG A 779 9.24 -31.26 18.75
N ASP A 780 10.40 -31.67 18.21
CA ASP A 780 11.67 -30.92 18.33
C ASP A 780 12.32 -30.51 16.98
N GLY A 781 11.52 -30.40 15.93
CA GLY A 781 11.95 -29.75 14.70
C GLY A 781 12.23 -30.68 13.52
N LEU A 782 11.97 -30.15 12.33
CA LEU A 782 11.84 -30.83 11.03
C LEU A 782 13.18 -31.35 10.47
N VAL A 783 14.08 -31.79 11.34
CA VAL A 783 15.39 -32.36 11.03
C VAL A 783 15.29 -33.88 11.17
N CYS A 784 15.37 -34.65 10.06
CA CYS A 784 15.27 -36.12 10.14
C CYS A 784 16.66 -36.71 10.52
N ARG A 785 16.77 -37.21 11.76
CA ARG A 785 17.98 -37.92 12.25
C ARG A 785 18.21 -39.28 11.57
N LEU A 786 17.18 -39.86 10.93
CA LEU A 786 17.30 -41.12 10.17
C LEU A 786 17.96 -40.91 8.79
N LEU A 787 17.87 -39.69 8.25
CA LEU A 787 18.43 -39.24 6.97
C LEU A 787 19.76 -38.49 7.14
N SER A 788 20.24 -38.34 8.38
CA SER A 788 21.52 -37.73 8.71
C SER A 788 22.47 -38.87 9.06
N ASP A 789 23.56 -39.04 8.30
CA ASP A 789 24.52 -40.11 8.57
C ASP A 789 25.09 -39.94 9.99
N PRO A 790 24.95 -40.94 10.89
CA PRO A 790 25.53 -40.85 12.24
C PRO A 790 27.06 -40.69 12.24
N TYR A 791 27.73 -41.00 11.12
CA TYR A 791 29.18 -40.89 10.96
C TYR A 791 29.66 -39.65 10.17
N ASP A 792 28.81 -39.02 9.34
CA ASP A 792 29.13 -37.78 8.63
C ASP A 792 28.35 -36.59 9.19
N ARG A 793 28.83 -36.03 10.31
CA ARG A 793 28.27 -34.84 10.98
C ARG A 793 28.33 -33.55 10.14
N ARG A 794 28.78 -33.61 8.89
CA ARG A 794 28.95 -32.45 8.01
C ARG A 794 27.65 -31.95 7.39
N TYR A 795 26.59 -32.75 7.36
CA TYR A 795 25.32 -32.35 6.75
C TYR A 795 24.13 -32.67 7.64
N VAL A 796 23.09 -31.83 7.54
CA VAL A 796 21.81 -32.00 8.21
C VAL A 796 20.71 -32.03 7.14
N THR A 797 19.85 -33.05 7.19
CA THR A 797 18.74 -33.20 6.25
C THR A 797 17.44 -32.70 6.89
N LEU A 798 16.90 -31.62 6.33
CA LEU A 798 15.58 -31.09 6.66
C LEU A 798 14.51 -31.87 5.90
N CYS A 799 13.50 -32.36 6.63
CA CYS A 799 12.39 -33.16 6.13
C CYS A 799 11.10 -32.39 6.39
N ILE A 800 10.66 -31.63 5.38
CA ILE A 800 9.52 -30.72 5.49
C ILE A 800 8.29 -31.35 4.81
N PRO A 801 7.16 -31.52 5.50
CA PRO A 801 5.95 -32.01 4.86
C PRO A 801 5.39 -30.96 3.89
N VAL A 802 5.04 -31.41 2.68
CA VAL A 802 4.33 -30.59 1.70
C VAL A 802 2.84 -30.80 1.96
N THR A 803 2.16 -29.75 2.44
CA THR A 803 0.77 -29.82 2.90
C THR A 803 -0.14 -28.86 2.14
N ALA A 804 -1.40 -29.25 1.98
CA ALA A 804 -2.48 -28.42 1.48
C ALA A 804 -3.79 -28.82 2.19
N HIS A 805 -4.55 -27.85 2.71
CA HIS A 805 -5.84 -28.06 3.37
C HIS A 805 -5.86 -29.26 4.36
N GLU A 806 -4.89 -29.32 5.26
CA GLU A 806 -4.69 -30.39 6.28
C GLU A 806 -4.28 -31.77 5.74
N ARG A 807 -4.09 -31.93 4.41
CA ARG A 807 -3.59 -33.16 3.78
C ARG A 807 -2.09 -33.03 3.47
N VAL A 808 -1.33 -34.09 3.76
CA VAL A 808 0.08 -34.20 3.32
C VAL A 808 0.12 -34.77 1.90
N LEU A 809 0.62 -33.98 0.95
CA LEU A 809 0.78 -34.37 -0.46
C LEU A 809 2.11 -35.07 -0.72
N GLY A 810 3.11 -34.80 0.12
CA GLY A 810 4.46 -35.33 -0.03
C GLY A 810 5.45 -34.74 0.97
N VAL A 811 6.74 -34.81 0.63
CA VAL A 811 7.84 -34.31 1.46
C VAL A 811 8.87 -33.58 0.61
N LEU A 812 9.37 -32.46 1.15
CA LEU A 812 10.47 -31.70 0.62
C LEU A 812 11.72 -31.98 1.47
N LEU A 813 12.77 -32.49 0.84
CA LEU A 813 14.05 -32.77 1.47
C LEU A 813 15.05 -31.70 1.08
N VAL A 814 15.74 -31.12 2.06
CA VAL A 814 16.84 -30.17 1.84
C VAL A 814 18.02 -30.57 2.70
N ARG A 815 19.16 -30.87 2.07
CA ARG A 815 20.42 -31.21 2.74
C ARG A 815 21.29 -29.96 2.82
N SER A 816 21.44 -29.46 4.04
CA SER A 816 22.26 -28.28 4.37
C SER A 816 23.54 -28.71 5.09
N GLU A 817 24.59 -27.91 5.03
CA GLU A 817 25.81 -28.14 5.82
C GLU A 817 25.53 -27.94 7.31
N SER A 818 26.08 -28.82 8.13
CA SER A 818 26.01 -28.75 9.58
C SER A 818 26.82 -27.57 10.06
N SER A 819 26.15 -26.57 10.62
CA SER A 819 26.77 -25.40 11.25
C SER A 819 26.67 -25.52 12.77
N PRO A 820 27.73 -25.18 13.53
CA PRO A 820 27.64 -25.03 14.98
C PRO A 820 26.73 -23.84 15.39
N ASP A 821 26.42 -22.93 14.46
CA ASP A 821 25.49 -21.82 14.67
C ASP A 821 24.04 -22.24 14.42
N HIS A 822 23.30 -22.45 15.51
CA HIS A 822 21.90 -22.90 15.48
C HIS A 822 20.98 -21.96 14.69
N GLU A 823 21.26 -20.65 14.69
CA GLU A 823 20.45 -19.64 13.98
C GLU A 823 20.44 -19.83 12.46
N ILE A 824 21.52 -20.34 11.86
CA ILE A 824 21.62 -20.51 10.41
C ILE A 824 20.76 -21.69 9.95
N VAL A 825 20.83 -22.81 10.69
CA VAL A 825 20.03 -24.01 10.42
C VAL A 825 18.55 -23.70 10.60
N GLU A 826 18.19 -22.93 11.64
CA GLU A 826 16.81 -22.54 11.88
C GLU A 826 16.28 -21.57 10.81
N ALA A 827 17.10 -20.63 10.32
CA ALA A 827 16.72 -19.75 9.22
C ALA A 827 16.47 -20.54 7.91
N ARG A 828 17.33 -21.54 7.60
CA ARG A 828 17.13 -22.44 6.45
C ARG A 828 15.88 -23.30 6.59
N ARG A 829 15.60 -23.77 7.80
CA ARG A 829 14.37 -24.50 8.12
C ARG A 829 13.12 -23.66 7.83
N HIS A 830 13.07 -22.41 8.31
CA HIS A 830 11.94 -21.51 8.04
C HIS A 830 11.74 -21.28 6.55
N LEU A 831 12.82 -21.07 5.80
CA LEU A 831 12.76 -20.91 4.34
C LEU A 831 12.17 -22.16 3.66
N ALA A 832 12.61 -23.35 4.05
CA ALA A 832 12.13 -24.62 3.49
C ALA A 832 10.65 -24.90 3.80
N ILE A 833 10.16 -24.50 4.98
CA ILE A 833 8.72 -24.57 5.34
C ILE A 833 7.90 -23.71 4.38
N VAL A 834 8.28 -22.44 4.22
CA VAL A 834 7.53 -21.51 3.35
C VAL A 834 7.54 -21.99 1.90
N VAL A 835 8.66 -22.55 1.42
CA VAL A 835 8.73 -23.14 0.07
C VAL A 835 7.79 -24.35 -0.06
N ALA A 836 7.78 -25.26 0.92
CA ALA A 836 6.92 -26.44 0.90
C ALA A 836 5.42 -26.08 0.90
N GLU A 837 5.01 -25.05 1.66
CA GLU A 837 3.63 -24.56 1.67
C GLU A 837 3.19 -24.03 0.30
N HIS A 838 4.02 -23.20 -0.34
CA HIS A 838 3.71 -22.67 -1.67
C HIS A 838 3.63 -23.76 -2.75
N ILE A 839 4.47 -24.78 -2.65
CA ILE A 839 4.43 -25.95 -3.53
C ILE A 839 3.14 -26.74 -3.29
N GLY A 840 2.79 -26.99 -2.03
CA GLY A 840 1.58 -27.74 -1.64
C GLY A 840 0.31 -27.08 -2.18
N LEU A 841 0.16 -25.77 -1.96
CA LEU A 841 -0.98 -24.99 -2.46
C LEU A 841 -1.12 -25.04 -3.98
N ALA A 842 0.00 -24.94 -4.71
CA ALA A 842 -0.04 -24.93 -6.18
C ALA A 842 -0.42 -26.29 -6.77
N ILE A 843 0.07 -27.39 -6.18
CA ILE A 843 -0.27 -28.74 -6.63
C ILE A 843 -1.74 -29.05 -6.31
N ASP A 844 -2.22 -28.68 -5.13
CA ASP A 844 -3.60 -28.92 -4.72
C ASP A 844 -4.60 -28.16 -5.61
N ASP A 845 -4.34 -26.89 -5.94
CA ASP A 845 -5.16 -26.12 -6.88
C ASP A 845 -5.20 -26.76 -8.27
N LEU A 846 -4.07 -27.29 -8.75
CA LEU A 846 -4.01 -28.02 -10.03
C LEU A 846 -4.81 -29.32 -10.00
N GLN A 847 -4.65 -30.12 -8.95
CA GLN A 847 -5.39 -31.38 -8.78
C GLN A 847 -6.89 -31.13 -8.63
N LEU A 848 -7.28 -30.08 -7.91
CA LEU A 848 -8.68 -29.67 -7.79
C LEU A 848 -9.26 -29.24 -9.13
N ARG A 849 -8.54 -28.41 -9.88
CA ARG A 849 -8.98 -27.97 -11.24
C ARG A 849 -9.07 -29.14 -12.20
N GLU A 850 -8.12 -30.06 -12.17
CA GLU A 850 -8.15 -31.25 -13.02
C GLU A 850 -9.29 -32.20 -12.63
N LYS A 851 -9.55 -32.37 -11.33
CA LYS A 851 -10.69 -33.13 -10.83
C LYS A 851 -12.01 -32.51 -11.29
N LEU A 852 -12.20 -31.21 -11.09
CA LEU A 852 -13.40 -30.47 -11.55
C LEU A 852 -13.56 -30.54 -13.07
N ARG A 853 -12.44 -30.45 -13.81
CA ARG A 853 -12.46 -30.61 -15.27
C ARG A 853 -12.88 -32.03 -15.66
N ASN A 854 -12.37 -33.06 -15.00
CA ASN A 854 -12.73 -34.45 -15.27
C ASN A 854 -14.20 -34.73 -14.91
N GLU A 855 -14.71 -34.20 -13.79
CA GLU A 855 -16.12 -34.29 -13.40
C GLU A 855 -17.04 -33.54 -14.37
N SER A 856 -16.57 -32.45 -14.99
CA SER A 856 -17.32 -31.71 -16.01
C SER A 856 -17.27 -32.36 -17.40
N LEU A 857 -16.25 -33.17 -17.71
CA LEU A 857 -16.03 -33.72 -19.06
C LEU A 857 -16.35 -35.21 -19.18
N ARG A 858 -16.48 -35.93 -18.07
CA ARG A 858 -16.78 -37.38 -18.06
C ARG A 858 -18.14 -37.66 -17.44
N ASP A 859 -18.77 -38.73 -17.91
CA ASP A 859 -19.95 -39.30 -17.30
C ASP A 859 -19.54 -40.01 -15.99
N PRO A 860 -20.11 -39.63 -14.82
CA PRO A 860 -19.67 -40.14 -13.52
C PRO A 860 -20.00 -41.61 -13.30
N LEU A 861 -20.96 -42.17 -14.06
CA LEU A 861 -21.36 -43.56 -13.93
C LEU A 861 -20.43 -44.50 -14.71
N THR A 862 -20.08 -44.15 -15.95
CA THR A 862 -19.30 -45.00 -16.87
C THR A 862 -17.82 -44.63 -16.93
N GLY A 863 -17.46 -43.41 -16.49
CA GLY A 863 -16.14 -42.83 -16.61
C GLY A 863 -15.75 -42.46 -18.04
N LEU A 864 -16.62 -42.67 -19.04
CA LEU A 864 -16.40 -42.26 -20.44
C LEU A 864 -16.55 -40.74 -20.58
N TYR A 865 -16.06 -40.16 -21.67
CA TYR A 865 -16.32 -38.75 -21.95
C TYR A 865 -17.82 -38.52 -22.14
N ASN A 866 -18.34 -37.44 -21.55
CA ASN A 866 -19.75 -37.11 -21.66
C ASN A 866 -20.07 -36.50 -23.03
N ARG A 867 -21.36 -36.31 -23.30
CA ARG A 867 -21.85 -35.72 -24.54
C ARG A 867 -21.21 -34.36 -24.86
N ARG A 868 -20.97 -33.51 -23.87
CA ARG A 868 -20.35 -32.19 -24.07
C ARG A 868 -18.96 -32.30 -24.69
N TYR A 869 -18.14 -33.22 -24.18
CA TYR A 869 -16.82 -33.48 -24.76
C TYR A 869 -16.92 -34.05 -26.18
N LEU A 870 -17.90 -34.93 -26.47
CA LEU A 870 -18.14 -35.44 -27.82
C LEU A 870 -18.43 -34.30 -28.82
N GLU A 871 -19.29 -33.34 -28.44
CA GLU A 871 -19.64 -32.20 -29.30
C GLU A 871 -18.42 -31.31 -29.59
N GLU A 872 -17.57 -31.07 -28.60
CA GLU A 872 -16.30 -30.34 -28.76
C GLU A 872 -15.29 -31.12 -29.62
N ALA A 873 -15.13 -32.42 -29.38
CA ALA A 873 -14.22 -33.29 -30.11
C ALA A 873 -14.65 -33.48 -31.56
N TYR A 874 -15.95 -33.62 -31.83
CA TYR A 874 -16.51 -33.67 -33.19
C TYR A 874 -16.15 -32.42 -33.99
N THR A 875 -16.29 -31.23 -33.37
CA THR A 875 -15.98 -29.96 -34.01
C THR A 875 -14.50 -29.85 -34.36
N GLN A 876 -13.60 -30.20 -33.43
CA GLN A 876 -12.15 -30.17 -33.66
C GLN A 876 -11.68 -31.22 -34.68
N ALA A 877 -12.22 -32.43 -34.60
CA ALA A 877 -11.88 -33.51 -35.52
C ALA A 877 -12.39 -33.19 -36.95
N GLY A 878 -13.58 -32.60 -37.07
CA GLY A 878 -14.13 -32.12 -38.34
C GLY A 878 -13.24 -31.05 -38.99
N ALA A 879 -12.83 -30.04 -38.24
CA ALA A 879 -11.92 -29.00 -38.72
C ALA A 879 -10.53 -29.55 -39.12
N THR A 880 -10.07 -30.61 -38.46
CA THR A 880 -8.79 -31.27 -38.77
C THR A 880 -8.89 -32.15 -40.02
N ALA A 881 -9.95 -32.95 -40.14
CA ALA A 881 -10.24 -33.74 -41.33
C ALA A 881 -10.39 -32.86 -42.57
N GLN A 882 -11.08 -31.71 -42.44
CA GLN A 882 -11.23 -30.73 -43.53
C GLN A 882 -9.89 -30.14 -43.97
N ARG A 883 -8.99 -29.80 -43.02
CA ARG A 883 -7.64 -29.31 -43.32
C ARG A 883 -6.74 -30.36 -43.96
N GLN A 884 -6.85 -31.61 -43.53
CA GLN A 884 -6.01 -32.72 -44.02
C GLN A 884 -6.61 -33.44 -45.24
N ARG A 885 -7.78 -33.01 -45.72
CA ARG A 885 -8.59 -33.72 -46.74
C ARG A 885 -8.83 -35.19 -46.39
N GLY A 886 -8.97 -35.48 -45.09
CA GLY A 886 -9.31 -36.79 -44.57
C GLY A 886 -10.82 -36.93 -44.35
N SER A 887 -11.27 -38.16 -44.08
CA SER A 887 -12.65 -38.46 -43.70
C SER A 887 -12.77 -38.64 -42.19
N LEU A 888 -13.84 -38.12 -41.60
CA LEU A 888 -14.21 -38.35 -40.19
C LEU A 888 -15.33 -39.41 -40.13
N VAL A 889 -15.17 -40.40 -39.26
CA VAL A 889 -16.20 -41.43 -38.98
C VAL A 889 -16.70 -41.24 -37.57
N VAL A 890 -18.03 -41.18 -37.40
CA VAL A 890 -18.70 -41.20 -36.10
C VAL A 890 -19.47 -42.51 -36.00
N MET A 891 -19.27 -43.25 -34.91
CA MET A 891 -19.90 -44.55 -34.67
C MET A 891 -20.77 -44.45 -33.41
N LEU A 892 -22.07 -44.70 -33.58
CA LEU A 892 -23.01 -44.85 -32.47
C LEU A 892 -23.12 -46.34 -32.14
N ILE A 893 -22.91 -46.70 -30.88
CA ILE A 893 -22.97 -48.09 -30.43
C ILE A 893 -23.92 -48.15 -29.24
N ASP A 894 -24.90 -49.04 -29.34
CA ASP A 894 -25.91 -49.27 -28.30
C ASP A 894 -25.59 -50.56 -27.52
N MET A 895 -26.11 -50.65 -26.30
CA MET A 895 -26.02 -51.86 -25.48
C MET A 895 -27.23 -52.76 -25.70
N ASP A 896 -27.01 -53.88 -26.37
CA ASP A 896 -28.06 -54.86 -26.63
C ASP A 896 -28.76 -55.32 -25.33
N HIS A 897 -30.08 -55.40 -25.39
CA HIS A 897 -30.94 -55.89 -24.30
C HIS A 897 -30.84 -55.13 -22.96
N PHE A 898 -30.28 -53.92 -22.93
CA PHE A 898 -30.10 -53.14 -21.69
C PHE A 898 -31.42 -52.91 -20.93
N LYS A 899 -32.51 -52.64 -21.65
CA LYS A 899 -33.86 -52.47 -21.09
C LYS A 899 -34.37 -53.73 -20.38
N GLN A 900 -34.12 -54.91 -20.95
CA GLN A 900 -34.48 -56.19 -20.32
C GLN A 900 -33.65 -56.47 -19.06
N LEU A 901 -32.38 -56.09 -19.07
CA LEU A 901 -31.51 -56.19 -17.90
C LEU A 901 -32.01 -55.31 -16.75
N ASN A 902 -32.38 -54.06 -17.04
CA ASN A 902 -33.01 -53.16 -16.06
C ASN A 902 -34.35 -53.69 -15.54
N ALA A 903 -35.21 -54.21 -16.43
CA ALA A 903 -36.51 -54.74 -16.06
C ALA A 903 -36.45 -56.01 -15.20
N THR A 904 -35.42 -56.84 -15.37
CA THR A 904 -35.31 -58.15 -14.70
C THR A 904 -34.52 -58.08 -13.40
N LEU A 905 -33.47 -57.25 -13.33
CA LEU A 905 -32.51 -57.22 -12.21
C LEU A 905 -32.45 -55.87 -11.49
N GLY A 906 -33.25 -54.89 -11.95
CA GLY A 906 -33.32 -53.55 -11.40
C GLY A 906 -32.18 -52.62 -11.85
N HIS A 907 -32.38 -51.32 -11.64
CA HIS A 907 -31.46 -50.28 -12.13
C HIS A 907 -30.03 -50.39 -11.60
N LYS A 908 -29.82 -50.93 -10.39
CA LYS A 908 -28.46 -51.16 -9.85
C LYS A 908 -27.67 -52.18 -10.68
N ALA A 909 -28.33 -53.19 -11.24
CA ALA A 909 -27.69 -54.14 -12.16
C ALA A 909 -27.38 -53.48 -13.51
N GLY A 910 -28.27 -52.61 -14.00
CA GLY A 910 -28.03 -51.75 -15.17
C GLY A 910 -26.80 -50.85 -15.03
N GLU A 911 -26.71 -50.13 -13.92
CA GLU A 911 -25.54 -49.31 -13.59
C GLU A 911 -24.25 -50.13 -13.56
N THR A 912 -24.30 -51.36 -13.03
CA THR A 912 -23.15 -52.26 -12.99
C THR A 912 -22.77 -52.73 -14.40
N GLY A 913 -23.75 -53.01 -15.26
CA GLY A 913 -23.54 -53.31 -16.68
C GLY A 913 -22.90 -52.14 -17.44
N LEU A 914 -23.41 -50.92 -17.24
CA LEU A 914 -22.87 -49.70 -17.84
C LEU A 914 -21.42 -49.43 -17.39
N ARG A 915 -21.10 -49.62 -16.10
CA ARG A 915 -19.72 -49.54 -15.58
C ARG A 915 -18.81 -50.56 -16.25
N ALA A 916 -19.26 -51.81 -16.39
CA ALA A 916 -18.47 -52.87 -17.00
C ALA A 916 -18.19 -52.58 -18.49
N VAL A 917 -19.18 -52.11 -19.24
CA VAL A 917 -19.00 -51.69 -20.64
C VAL A 917 -18.09 -50.48 -20.73
N GLY A 918 -18.28 -49.46 -19.89
CA GLY A 918 -17.39 -48.30 -19.83
C GLY A 918 -15.93 -48.69 -19.59
N ALA A 919 -15.67 -49.63 -18.69
CA ALA A 919 -14.33 -50.15 -18.41
C ALA A 919 -13.72 -50.91 -19.60
N VAL A 920 -14.51 -51.77 -20.28
CA VAL A 920 -14.05 -52.49 -21.48
C VAL A 920 -13.67 -51.51 -22.59
N TRP A 921 -14.50 -50.49 -22.80
CA TRP A 921 -14.27 -49.46 -23.81
C TRP A 921 -13.05 -48.60 -23.52
N GLN A 922 -12.83 -48.21 -22.27
CA GLN A 922 -11.59 -47.53 -21.88
C GLN A 922 -10.35 -48.39 -22.13
N GLY A 923 -10.46 -49.72 -22.01
CA GLY A 923 -9.36 -50.66 -22.30
C GLY A 923 -9.07 -50.86 -23.79
N TRP A 924 -10.06 -50.70 -24.66
CA TRP A 924 -9.91 -50.92 -26.11
C TRP A 924 -9.28 -49.74 -26.85
N TRP A 925 -9.44 -48.52 -26.34
CA TRP A 925 -8.97 -47.29 -26.97
C TRP A 925 -7.74 -46.71 -26.25
N GLY A 926 -6.56 -46.84 -26.87
CA GLY A 926 -5.32 -46.23 -26.38
C GLY A 926 -5.33 -44.70 -26.43
N LYS A 927 -4.33 -44.06 -25.78
CA LYS A 927 -4.16 -42.60 -25.48
C LYS A 927 -4.30 -41.58 -26.64
N GLY A 928 -4.81 -41.95 -27.82
CA GLY A 928 -4.97 -41.07 -28.99
C GLY A 928 -6.34 -41.07 -29.68
N ASN A 929 -7.27 -41.99 -29.36
CA ASN A 929 -8.62 -42.02 -29.94
C ASN A 929 -9.64 -42.20 -28.81
N THR A 930 -10.60 -41.30 -28.63
CA THR A 930 -11.41 -41.21 -27.40
C THR A 930 -12.89 -41.56 -27.62
N PRO A 931 -13.42 -42.63 -26.99
CA PRO A 931 -14.85 -42.91 -26.96
C PRO A 931 -15.60 -42.03 -25.94
N SER A 932 -16.85 -41.69 -26.27
CA SER A 932 -17.80 -40.96 -25.42
C SER A 932 -19.06 -41.80 -25.20
N GLY A 933 -19.63 -41.76 -23.99
CA GLY A 933 -20.86 -42.48 -23.65
C GLY A 933 -21.93 -41.52 -23.11
N SER A 934 -23.19 -41.79 -23.44
CA SER A 934 -24.37 -41.16 -22.84
C SER A 934 -25.23 -42.25 -22.19
N GLY A 935 -25.42 -42.17 -20.87
CA GLY A 935 -26.36 -43.02 -20.16
C GLY A 935 -27.79 -42.48 -20.32
N GLU A 936 -28.42 -42.74 -21.46
CA GLU A 936 -29.88 -42.62 -21.59
C GLU A 936 -30.45 -44.05 -21.61
N GLY A 937 -30.94 -44.50 -20.45
CA GLY A 937 -31.77 -45.69 -20.40
C GLY A 937 -33.18 -45.32 -20.83
N GLU A 938 -33.57 -45.71 -22.05
CA GLU A 938 -34.98 -45.73 -22.48
C GLU A 938 -35.77 -46.89 -21.86
#